data_AF-A0A315DSC5-F1
#
_entry.id   AF-A0A315DSC5-F1
#
_cell.length_a   1.000
_cell.length_b   1.000
_cell.length_c   1.000
_cell.angle_alpha   90.00
_cell.angle_beta   90.00
_cell.angle_gamma   90.00
#
_symmetry.space_group_name_H-M   'P 1'
#
loop_
_entity.id
_entity.type
_entity.pdbx_description
1 polymer ?
#
loop_
_entity_poly.entity_id
_entity_poly.type
_entity_poly.pdbx_seq_one_letter_code
_entity_poly.pdbx_strand_id
1 'polypeptide(L)'
;MSKSYKIKLNQGPGEAKLVDIPQVSGTSQPLAVKAVPGGKYQLVDASTGYGPENIRASRNGKNLQVFFEGRGQPDLVVEDYYAEAPEGFNGLIGESESGRFYEYIPETAVGNSAVPLLADGSNQVGMALGGAEINASGAAVGALVAAAAFNPLLLAPLALLGAAAGGGGGASGGGGTTDTTPPVIKSAKLHVDDDTGAKDNVTSDKTPRITGETEANADVSVEVNGKTYTGKADTNGLFVIQVPDADALKDGPYTPKVTATDAAKNKSAVFDGTPFKVDTSPDKNEPDPDPNAGSVIDIVSITIDSGQVKTDFYTNDNQMLLNGTLKNFTQNGDWVKLELKDASAKVIDTAYVKPVANGTGWDWSWDRTAKDKMVDGQYSISAVVVDGADNVVGSGNSRVSDVQAITIDTDKDNNFGPNKEEDPNKSSTVDIVSLSLDTGYSNADFITKDRTHVYTGKLSAFTNNGASVELTLKDATGKVLTTEHVTPKQVAGVWTWSWDQTSNALPDGEYSLQASLVDKAGNPIQVDTQVISVDNSAGENGGKLDPNASLKMLPVTFADDTGVSQTDYLTNDQFLTFKGGFDKDFVNNGDRVLVQVFGSDGLVISPQYVLPSGKTWEFENLTKLGADTKTTTYTVKSVLVDAAGNSLQATDQSFVIDRSVSIFDGSGAKKEAGLWTYSTIKFSTDEQGSYKFTGGTGVKNYTGGLFDLKDIEGKTFEKGAFSLEFTDKAGNIFTIKNDDVRMDFSTAKMSTDTTSPAVLPAPGFSNNQLLGSIGKLTLDATSTKELDMASLYDGIPDLGDVAAINQVDLNKGDHTLKLTMGDVLDLGVKNSFSNATAHQGRLQMRIDGDAGDKVVLDDLVGTIDHDWNANNSRVTLDGQEYRVFTHEGLGLSLFVQQSVQINLV
;
A
#
# COMPACT_ATOMS: atom_id res chain seq x y z
N MET A 1 5.37 46.28 -12.71
CA MET A 1 6.45 47.22 -12.32
C MET A 1 7.73 46.42 -12.31
N SER A 2 8.82 46.92 -12.89
CA SER A 2 10.10 46.21 -12.88
C SER A 2 10.69 46.22 -11.46
N LYS A 3 10.98 45.04 -10.90
CA LYS A 3 11.58 44.90 -9.57
C LYS A 3 13.00 45.44 -9.55
N SER A 4 13.35 46.28 -8.57
CA SER A 4 14.71 46.79 -8.41
C SER A 4 15.52 45.85 -7.52
N TYR A 5 16.73 45.47 -7.94
CA TYR A 5 17.59 44.55 -7.19
C TYR A 5 18.84 45.25 -6.69
N LYS A 6 19.37 44.77 -5.57
CA LYS A 6 20.62 45.25 -4.96
C LYS A 6 21.50 44.06 -4.61
N ILE A 7 22.80 44.33 -4.54
CA ILE A 7 23.79 43.43 -3.96
C ILE A 7 24.35 44.06 -2.69
N LYS A 8 24.44 43.28 -1.61
CA LYS A 8 25.10 43.70 -0.37
C LYS A 8 26.58 43.35 -0.44
N LEU A 9 27.43 44.36 -0.45
CA LEU A 9 28.90 44.22 -0.46
C LEU A 9 29.44 44.72 0.88
N ASN A 10 30.33 43.96 1.50
CA ASN A 10 31.08 44.43 2.66
C ASN A 10 32.32 45.21 2.18
N GLN A 11 32.82 46.21 2.89
CA GLN A 11 34.06 46.92 2.47
C GLN A 11 35.14 46.98 3.56
N GLY A 12 34.98 46.20 4.64
CA GLY A 12 35.90 46.20 5.77
C GLY A 12 35.15 45.91 7.07
N PRO A 13 35.79 46.10 8.24
CA PRO A 13 35.17 45.79 9.52
C PRO A 13 34.00 46.75 9.82
N GLY A 14 32.77 46.29 9.62
CA GLY A 14 31.58 46.83 10.29
C GLY A 14 30.52 47.55 9.44
N GLU A 15 30.74 47.87 8.16
CA GLU A 15 29.70 48.49 7.32
C GLU A 15 29.52 47.76 5.98
N ALA A 16 28.33 47.15 5.82
CA ALA A 16 27.87 46.58 4.56
C ALA A 16 27.10 47.64 3.75
N LYS A 17 27.46 47.83 2.48
CA LYS A 17 26.79 48.76 1.58
C LYS A 17 25.94 48.00 0.56
N LEU A 18 24.68 48.42 0.41
CA LEU A 18 23.82 47.97 -0.68
C LEU A 18 24.14 48.78 -1.95
N VAL A 19 24.45 48.08 -3.03
CA VAL A 19 24.69 48.67 -4.36
C VAL A 19 23.55 48.26 -5.28
N ASP A 20 22.98 49.23 -6.00
CA ASP A 20 21.90 48.96 -6.95
C ASP A 20 22.43 48.19 -8.17
N ILE A 21 21.72 47.13 -8.55
CA ILE A 21 21.99 46.36 -9.76
C ILE A 21 21.17 47.02 -10.89
N PRO A 22 21.80 47.55 -11.95
CA PRO A 22 21.10 48.21 -13.03
C PRO A 22 20.25 47.20 -13.81
N GLN A 23 19.05 47.60 -14.23
CA GLN A 23 18.27 46.80 -15.16
C GLN A 23 18.84 46.97 -16.57
N VAL A 24 19.58 45.98 -17.04
CA VAL A 24 20.24 46.07 -18.33
C VAL A 24 19.22 45.90 -19.46
N SER A 25 18.91 47.01 -20.14
CA SER A 25 18.15 47.02 -21.40
C SER A 25 18.93 47.82 -22.45
N GLY A 26 19.34 47.18 -23.55
CA GLY A 26 20.14 47.85 -24.59
C GLY A 26 21.59 48.14 -24.17
N THR A 27 22.01 49.41 -24.20
CA THR A 27 23.42 49.87 -24.08
C THR A 27 23.94 50.01 -22.63
N SER A 28 23.15 49.68 -21.61
CA SER A 28 23.59 49.71 -20.21
C SER A 28 24.53 48.54 -19.91
N GLN A 29 25.62 48.78 -19.19
CA GLN A 29 26.54 47.72 -18.79
C GLN A 29 26.05 47.03 -17.50
N PRO A 30 26.31 45.72 -17.31
CA PRO A 30 26.05 45.04 -16.05
C PRO A 30 26.85 45.66 -14.91
N LEU A 31 26.37 45.49 -13.67
CA LEU A 31 27.21 45.76 -12.50
C LEU A 31 28.30 44.69 -12.42
N ALA A 32 29.57 45.10 -12.39
CA ALA A 32 30.71 44.21 -12.19
C ALA A 32 31.26 44.36 -10.76
N VAL A 33 31.45 43.24 -10.07
CA VAL A 33 32.06 43.18 -8.74
C VAL A 33 33.19 42.15 -8.75
N LYS A 34 34.34 42.50 -8.17
CA LYS A 34 35.48 41.58 -8.09
C LYS A 34 35.25 40.50 -7.03
N ALA A 35 35.53 39.25 -7.35
CA ALA A 35 35.46 38.17 -6.38
C ALA A 35 36.58 38.25 -5.32
N VAL A 36 36.29 37.73 -4.13
CA VAL A 36 37.28 37.48 -3.08
C VAL A 36 37.16 36.04 -2.54
N PRO A 37 38.26 35.41 -2.10
CA PRO A 37 38.22 34.05 -1.56
C PRO A 37 37.24 33.90 -0.40
N GLY A 38 36.33 32.92 -0.52
CA GLY A 38 35.27 32.66 0.48
C GLY A 38 34.18 33.75 0.55
N GLY A 39 34.12 34.66 -0.42
CA GLY A 39 33.18 35.78 -0.39
C GLY A 39 31.72 35.40 -0.68
N LYS A 40 30.80 35.94 0.13
CA LYS A 40 29.35 35.80 -0.06
C LYS A 40 28.75 37.06 -0.70
N TYR A 41 27.95 36.87 -1.73
CA TYR A 41 27.28 37.89 -2.54
C TYR A 41 25.77 37.80 -2.28
N GLN A 42 25.27 38.61 -1.34
CA GLN A 42 23.85 38.60 -0.97
C GLN A 42 23.03 39.44 -1.95
N LEU A 43 22.05 38.81 -2.59
CA LEU A 43 21.05 39.47 -3.42
C LEU A 43 19.87 39.95 -2.58
N VAL A 44 19.34 41.13 -2.92
CA VAL A 44 18.20 41.75 -2.24
C VAL A 44 17.24 42.32 -3.28
N ASP A 45 15.97 41.91 -3.25
CA ASP A 45 14.87 42.59 -3.91
C ASP A 45 14.53 43.86 -3.10
N ALA A 46 14.75 45.02 -3.69
CA ALA A 46 14.57 46.30 -3.00
C ALA A 46 13.11 46.58 -2.61
N SER A 47 12.15 45.85 -3.19
CA SER A 47 10.73 46.00 -2.87
C SER A 47 10.31 45.20 -1.63
N THR A 48 10.94 44.05 -1.36
CA THR A 48 10.60 43.18 -0.23
C THR A 48 11.61 43.28 0.91
N GLY A 49 12.85 43.67 0.62
CA GLY A 49 13.97 43.66 1.57
C GLY A 49 14.65 42.29 1.72
N TYR A 50 14.12 41.26 1.05
CA TYR A 50 14.58 39.87 1.09
C TYR A 50 15.26 39.46 -0.23
N GLY A 51 15.89 38.29 -0.26
CA GLY A 51 16.45 37.71 -1.47
C GLY A 51 15.37 37.41 -2.50
N PRO A 52 15.61 37.66 -3.81
CA PRO A 52 14.70 37.21 -4.86
C PRO A 52 14.51 35.69 -4.79
N GLU A 53 13.25 35.22 -4.83
CA GLU A 53 12.97 33.78 -4.74
C GLU A 53 13.54 32.98 -5.92
N ASN A 54 13.48 33.55 -7.13
CA ASN A 54 13.95 32.91 -8.34
C ASN A 54 14.85 33.85 -9.14
N ILE A 55 15.99 33.35 -9.59
CA ILE A 55 16.96 34.03 -10.44
C ILE A 55 17.41 33.08 -11.56
N ARG A 56 18.22 33.58 -12.50
CA ARG A 56 18.99 32.72 -13.40
C ARG A 56 20.48 33.02 -13.27
N ALA A 57 21.30 32.00 -13.50
CA ALA A 57 22.76 32.14 -13.49
C ALA A 57 23.42 31.36 -14.62
N SER A 58 24.61 31.82 -15.04
CA SER A 58 25.49 31.11 -15.97
C SER A 58 26.96 31.43 -15.69
N ARG A 59 27.87 30.61 -16.22
CA ARG A 59 29.31 30.84 -16.15
C ARG A 59 29.84 31.34 -17.50
N ASN A 60 30.72 32.33 -17.45
CA ASN A 60 31.50 32.79 -18.61
C ASN A 60 32.97 32.96 -18.22
N GLY A 61 33.80 32.00 -18.61
CA GLY A 61 35.20 31.86 -18.23
C GLY A 61 35.35 31.73 -16.71
N LYS A 62 35.97 32.76 -16.10
CA LYS A 62 36.17 32.85 -14.65
C LYS A 62 35.04 33.56 -13.92
N ASN A 63 34.06 34.11 -14.64
CA ASN A 63 33.05 34.99 -14.10
C ASN A 63 31.71 34.27 -13.89
N LEU A 64 31.03 34.59 -12.79
CA LEU A 64 29.64 34.22 -12.55
C LEU A 64 28.72 35.34 -13.05
N GLN A 65 27.71 34.99 -13.84
CA GLN A 65 26.72 35.91 -14.40
C GLN A 65 25.35 35.65 -13.80
N VAL A 66 24.64 36.69 -13.36
CA VAL A 66 23.30 36.62 -12.75
C VAL A 66 22.31 37.46 -13.53
N PHE A 67 21.11 36.92 -13.74
CA PHE A 67 20.04 37.48 -14.55
C PHE A 67 18.74 37.49 -13.75
N PHE A 68 18.01 38.61 -13.82
CA PHE A 68 16.71 38.75 -13.19
C PHE A 68 15.59 38.87 -14.23
N GLU A 69 14.37 38.46 -13.84
CA GLU A 69 13.14 38.69 -14.64
C GLU A 69 13.22 38.11 -16.07
N GLY A 70 13.98 37.03 -16.28
CA GLY A 70 14.08 36.33 -17.57
C GLY A 70 14.83 37.10 -18.67
N ARG A 71 15.68 38.07 -18.32
CA ARG A 71 16.47 38.84 -19.30
C ARG A 71 17.58 38.02 -19.94
N GLY A 72 17.87 38.34 -21.21
CA GLY A 72 18.92 37.68 -21.99
C GLY A 72 20.35 38.24 -21.80
N GLN A 73 20.51 39.37 -21.12
CA GLN A 73 21.81 39.98 -20.79
C GLN A 73 22.02 39.95 -19.27
N PRO A 74 23.27 39.76 -18.78
CA PRO A 74 23.52 39.71 -17.34
C PRO A 74 23.22 41.08 -16.71
N ASP A 75 22.61 41.06 -15.52
CA ASP A 75 22.40 42.26 -14.72
C ASP A 75 23.58 42.47 -13.74
N LEU A 76 24.15 41.38 -13.23
CA LEU A 76 25.31 41.34 -12.32
C LEU A 76 26.38 40.35 -12.84
N VAL A 77 27.64 40.75 -12.77
CA VAL A 77 28.81 39.91 -13.04
C VAL A 77 29.73 39.91 -11.82
N VAL A 78 29.99 38.73 -11.26
CA VAL A 78 31.02 38.53 -10.24
C VAL A 78 32.29 38.05 -10.95
N GLU A 79 33.24 38.96 -11.12
CA GLU A 79 34.48 38.73 -11.85
C GLU A 79 35.41 37.81 -11.08
N ASP A 80 36.03 36.84 -11.77
CA ASP A 80 36.95 35.85 -11.19
C ASP A 80 36.36 34.95 -10.10
N TYR A 81 35.03 34.85 -10.00
CA TYR A 81 34.34 33.96 -9.07
C TYR A 81 34.91 32.54 -9.05
N TYR A 82 35.07 31.91 -10.22
CA TYR A 82 35.56 30.53 -10.33
C TYR A 82 37.09 30.40 -10.21
N ALA A 83 37.82 31.51 -10.09
CA ALA A 83 39.25 31.51 -9.82
C ALA A 83 39.55 31.71 -8.33
N GLU A 84 38.69 32.47 -7.62
CA GLU A 84 38.89 32.84 -6.21
C GLU A 84 38.04 32.01 -5.24
N ALA A 85 36.90 31.46 -5.67
CA ALA A 85 36.05 30.62 -4.82
C ALA A 85 36.71 29.26 -4.55
N PRO A 86 36.75 28.77 -3.30
CA PRO A 86 37.14 27.40 -2.99
C PRO A 86 36.29 26.39 -3.80
N GLU A 87 36.88 25.23 -4.13
CA GLU A 87 36.16 24.19 -4.86
C GLU A 87 34.89 23.76 -4.10
N GLY A 88 33.74 23.77 -4.77
CA GLY A 88 32.43 23.47 -4.16
C GLY A 88 31.79 24.61 -3.34
N PHE A 89 32.46 25.75 -3.15
CA PHE A 89 31.91 26.87 -2.37
C PHE A 89 30.85 27.67 -3.14
N ASN A 90 29.62 27.73 -2.61
CA ASN A 90 28.55 28.54 -3.19
C ASN A 90 28.42 29.90 -2.49
N GLY A 91 29.09 30.90 -3.04
CA GLY A 91 29.03 32.27 -2.54
C GLY A 91 27.76 33.07 -2.88
N LEU A 92 26.79 32.55 -3.66
CA LEU A 92 25.61 33.32 -4.08
C LEU A 92 24.42 33.02 -3.16
N ILE A 93 23.96 34.04 -2.41
CA ILE A 93 22.98 33.85 -1.31
C ILE A 93 21.87 34.90 -1.29
N GLY A 94 20.78 34.59 -0.58
CA GLY A 94 19.68 35.52 -0.28
C GLY A 94 19.16 35.34 1.14
N GLU A 95 18.47 36.35 1.67
CA GLU A 95 17.79 36.29 2.97
C GLU A 95 16.31 35.98 2.73
N SER A 96 15.77 34.94 3.37
CA SER A 96 14.34 34.61 3.29
C SER A 96 13.50 35.53 4.18
N GLU A 97 12.17 35.51 3.99
CA GLU A 97 11.22 36.25 4.84
C GLU A 97 11.32 35.87 6.34
N SER A 98 11.86 34.68 6.64
CA SER A 98 12.11 34.21 8.01
C SER A 98 13.38 34.78 8.67
N GLY A 99 14.14 35.62 7.96
CA GLY A 99 15.41 36.19 8.42
C GLY A 99 16.61 35.23 8.34
N ARG A 100 16.40 34.02 7.80
CA ARG A 100 17.45 33.01 7.55
C ARG A 100 18.06 33.20 6.17
N PHE A 101 19.35 32.90 6.03
CA PHE A 101 20.08 33.03 4.77
C PHE A 101 20.21 31.68 4.09
N TYR A 102 19.95 31.64 2.79
CA TYR A 102 20.03 30.42 1.99
C TYR A 102 20.88 30.64 0.75
N GLU A 103 21.51 29.57 0.29
CA GLU A 103 22.12 29.50 -1.03
C GLU A 103 21.07 29.47 -2.14
N TYR A 104 21.46 29.98 -3.31
CA TYR A 104 20.74 29.73 -4.56
C TYR A 104 21.13 28.36 -5.12
N ILE A 105 20.13 27.51 -5.33
CA ILE A 105 20.27 26.16 -5.89
C ILE A 105 19.45 26.00 -7.18
N PRO A 106 19.78 25.06 -8.07
CA PRO A 106 19.04 24.87 -9.31
C PRO A 106 17.58 24.44 -9.06
N GLU A 107 16.65 24.96 -9.86
CA GLU A 107 15.23 24.55 -9.82
C GLU A 107 15.02 23.10 -10.29
N THR A 108 16.03 22.47 -10.90
CA THR A 108 15.97 21.10 -11.43
C THR A 108 17.15 20.26 -10.92
N ALA A 109 16.91 19.01 -10.52
CA ALA A 109 17.91 18.08 -9.96
C ALA A 109 18.91 17.48 -10.97
N VAL A 110 19.13 18.12 -12.13
CA VAL A 110 20.02 17.61 -13.18
C VAL A 110 21.48 18.01 -12.90
N GLY A 111 22.41 17.06 -12.96
CA GLY A 111 23.81 17.16 -12.53
C GLY A 111 24.61 18.41 -13.01
N ASN A 112 25.63 18.78 -12.22
CA ASN A 112 26.54 19.93 -12.37
C ASN A 112 25.89 21.30 -12.62
N SER A 113 24.65 21.51 -12.18
CA SER A 113 23.94 22.78 -12.39
C SER A 113 24.07 23.76 -11.22
N ALA A 114 24.65 23.36 -10.09
CA ALA A 114 24.86 24.24 -8.93
C ALA A 114 25.83 25.39 -9.28
N VAL A 115 25.68 26.55 -8.63
CA VAL A 115 26.51 27.75 -8.86
C VAL A 115 28.02 27.45 -8.95
N PRO A 116 28.66 26.70 -8.02
CA PRO A 116 30.09 26.37 -8.12
C PRO A 116 30.45 25.41 -9.26
N LEU A 117 29.48 24.68 -9.82
CA LEU A 117 29.67 23.62 -10.81
C LEU A 117 29.18 23.98 -12.22
N LEU A 118 28.63 25.18 -12.42
CA LEU A 118 28.15 25.64 -13.73
C LEU A 118 29.22 25.46 -14.81
N ALA A 119 28.83 24.82 -15.91
CA ALA A 119 29.70 24.60 -17.06
C ALA A 119 30.03 25.92 -17.77
N ASP A 120 31.28 26.08 -18.21
CA ASP A 120 31.70 27.30 -18.92
C ASP A 120 30.96 27.45 -20.26
N GLY A 121 30.39 28.63 -20.50
CA GLY A 121 29.58 28.93 -21.67
C GLY A 121 28.20 28.26 -21.68
N SER A 122 27.71 27.77 -20.54
CA SER A 122 26.40 27.12 -20.44
C SER A 122 25.23 28.09 -20.68
N ASN A 123 24.08 27.53 -21.06
CA ASN A 123 22.81 28.25 -21.03
C ASN A 123 22.48 28.72 -19.61
N GLN A 124 21.61 29.73 -19.50
CA GLN A 124 21.09 30.20 -18.22
C GLN A 124 20.35 29.08 -17.48
N VAL A 125 20.76 28.81 -16.24
CA VAL A 125 20.13 27.85 -15.33
C VAL A 125 19.21 28.60 -14.36
N GLY A 126 17.98 28.12 -14.17
CA GLY A 126 17.05 28.65 -13.17
C GLY A 126 17.47 28.24 -11.77
N MET A 127 17.50 29.20 -10.84
CA MET A 127 17.92 29.00 -9.46
C MET A 127 16.85 29.52 -8.49
N ALA A 128 16.55 28.72 -7.48
CA ALA A 128 15.66 29.07 -6.38
C ALA A 128 16.44 29.34 -5.09
N LEU A 129 15.93 30.27 -4.28
CA LEU A 129 16.42 30.52 -2.93
C LEU A 129 15.88 29.45 -1.98
N GLY A 130 16.75 28.54 -1.52
CA GLY A 130 16.32 27.42 -0.67
C GLY A 130 17.32 26.28 -0.52
N GLY A 131 18.60 26.53 -0.81
CA GLY A 131 19.68 25.57 -0.59
C GLY A 131 20.05 25.42 0.88
N ALA A 132 21.32 25.09 1.14
CA ALA A 132 21.83 25.01 2.51
C ALA A 132 21.62 26.35 3.25
N GLU A 133 21.16 26.28 4.50
CA GLU A 133 21.08 27.43 5.39
C GLU A 133 22.49 27.86 5.80
N ILE A 134 22.78 29.16 5.70
CA ILE A 134 24.09 29.72 5.99
C ILE A 134 24.03 30.63 7.21
N ASN A 135 24.91 30.40 8.18
CA ASN A 135 25.09 31.30 9.33
C ASN A 135 25.62 32.67 8.87
N ALA A 136 24.98 33.74 9.36
CA ALA A 136 25.23 35.14 9.01
C ALA A 136 26.57 35.64 9.59
N SER A 137 27.68 35.20 9.00
CA SER A 137 29.00 35.83 9.18
C SER A 137 29.60 36.13 7.81
N GLY A 138 29.81 37.42 7.54
CA GLY A 138 30.64 37.96 6.47
C GLY A 138 30.08 37.88 5.04
N ALA A 139 29.32 38.89 4.61
CA ALA A 139 29.42 39.33 3.21
C ALA A 139 30.87 39.76 2.97
N ALA A 140 31.46 39.51 1.80
CA ALA A 140 32.83 39.93 1.51
C ALA A 140 32.91 40.84 0.28
N VAL A 141 34.07 41.49 0.16
CA VAL A 141 34.31 42.77 -0.49
C VAL A 141 34.53 42.66 -1.99
N GLY A 142 33.66 43.27 -2.81
CA GLY A 142 33.94 43.55 -4.22
C GLY A 142 34.25 45.03 -4.41
N ALA A 143 35.48 45.37 -4.81
CA ALA A 143 35.79 46.73 -5.26
C ALA A 143 35.00 47.03 -6.55
N LEU A 144 34.30 48.18 -6.60
CA LEU A 144 33.60 48.65 -7.79
C LEU A 144 34.63 48.97 -8.89
N VAL A 145 34.71 48.15 -9.93
CA VAL A 145 35.45 48.49 -11.14
C VAL A 145 34.49 49.25 -12.06
N ALA A 146 34.57 50.58 -12.07
CA ALA A 146 33.83 51.40 -13.02
C ALA A 146 34.47 51.26 -14.42
N ALA A 147 33.80 50.56 -15.32
CA ALA A 147 34.13 50.58 -16.73
C ALA A 147 33.64 51.89 -17.39
N ALA A 148 34.58 52.52 -18.12
CA ALA A 148 34.43 53.49 -19.22
C ALA A 148 34.47 55.01 -18.95
N ALA A 149 35.65 55.58 -19.28
CA ALA A 149 35.87 56.75 -20.16
C ALA A 149 35.68 58.21 -19.64
N PHE A 150 36.81 58.96 -19.68
CA PHE A 150 37.02 60.43 -19.76
C PHE A 150 36.50 61.36 -18.63
N ASN A 151 37.39 61.77 -17.71
CA ASN A 151 38.19 63.02 -17.74
C ASN A 151 38.63 63.41 -16.29
N PRO A 152 39.86 63.91 -16.12
CA PRO A 152 40.66 63.85 -14.90
C PRO A 152 40.55 65.13 -14.06
N LEU A 153 41.38 65.22 -13.03
CA LEU A 153 41.47 66.28 -11.99
C LEU A 153 40.70 66.01 -10.70
N LEU A 154 41.04 64.88 -10.07
CA LEU A 154 41.57 64.88 -8.70
C LEU A 154 42.87 64.03 -8.69
N LEU A 155 43.85 64.48 -9.48
CA LEU A 155 45.29 64.15 -9.39
C LEU A 155 45.83 64.91 -8.16
N ALA A 156 46.79 64.47 -7.33
CA ALA A 156 47.75 63.37 -7.26
C ALA A 156 48.50 63.57 -5.89
N PRO A 157 49.69 62.98 -5.60
CA PRO A 157 50.31 61.69 -5.94
C PRO A 157 50.74 60.92 -4.64
N LEU A 158 51.08 59.63 -4.66
CA LEU A 158 52.45 59.16 -4.97
C LEU A 158 52.46 57.66 -5.36
N ALA A 159 53.05 57.43 -6.52
CA ALA A 159 53.45 56.15 -7.07
C ALA A 159 54.83 55.72 -6.54
N LEU A 160 55.21 54.49 -6.95
CA LEU A 160 56.53 53.83 -7.04
C LEU A 160 56.63 52.60 -6.11
N LEU A 161 56.82 51.36 -6.58
CA LEU A 161 57.50 50.86 -7.77
C LEU A 161 56.85 49.60 -8.37
N GLY A 162 56.96 49.48 -9.70
CA GLY A 162 56.54 48.32 -10.48
C GLY A 162 57.70 47.45 -10.97
N ALA A 163 57.34 46.31 -11.55
CA ALA A 163 58.23 45.38 -12.24
C ALA A 163 58.19 45.62 -13.77
N ALA A 164 59.36 45.75 -14.40
CA ALA A 164 59.61 45.36 -15.79
C ALA A 164 61.13 45.28 -16.02
N ALA A 165 61.65 44.07 -16.28
CA ALA A 165 63.00 43.85 -16.76
C ALA A 165 62.95 43.50 -18.25
N GLY A 166 63.72 44.23 -19.06
CA GLY A 166 63.84 44.02 -20.50
C GLY A 166 64.87 44.91 -21.18
N GLY A 167 66.15 44.73 -20.84
CA GLY A 167 67.30 44.79 -21.77
C GLY A 167 67.99 46.14 -22.07
N GLY A 168 69.31 46.19 -21.81
CA GLY A 168 70.27 46.92 -22.65
C GLY A 168 71.41 47.73 -21.98
N GLY A 169 72.56 47.09 -21.71
CA GLY A 169 73.90 47.63 -22.03
C GLY A 169 74.58 48.73 -21.18
N GLY A 170 75.36 48.30 -20.17
CA GLY A 170 76.75 48.70 -19.91
C GLY A 170 77.11 50.13 -19.44
N ALA A 171 77.46 50.29 -18.15
CA ALA A 171 78.73 50.84 -17.68
C ALA A 171 78.83 50.81 -16.14
N SER A 172 80.06 50.54 -15.68
CA SER A 172 80.56 50.43 -14.30
C SER A 172 80.09 51.49 -13.30
N GLY A 173 79.83 51.07 -12.05
CA GLY A 173 79.77 51.94 -10.87
C GLY A 173 79.05 51.30 -9.68
N GLY A 174 79.79 50.73 -8.72
CA GLY A 174 79.22 50.15 -7.49
C GLY A 174 78.58 51.19 -6.56
N GLY A 175 77.44 50.82 -5.99
CA GLY A 175 76.75 51.55 -4.92
C GLY A 175 75.56 50.74 -4.40
N GLY A 176 75.65 50.25 -3.16
CA GLY A 176 74.58 49.45 -2.53
C GLY A 176 73.36 50.32 -2.23
N THR A 177 72.18 49.83 -2.60
CA THR A 177 70.89 50.37 -2.16
C THR A 177 70.46 49.65 -0.88
N THR A 178 70.29 50.37 0.22
CA THR A 178 69.69 49.87 1.46
C THR A 178 68.20 49.66 1.24
N ASP A 179 67.70 48.45 1.47
CA ASP A 179 66.27 48.14 1.51
C ASP A 179 65.61 48.82 2.72
N THR A 180 64.54 49.57 2.48
CA THR A 180 63.82 50.36 3.51
C THR A 180 62.36 49.94 3.67
N THR A 181 61.93 48.81 3.11
CA THR A 181 60.52 48.39 3.10
C THR A 181 60.25 47.42 4.24
N PRO A 182 59.39 47.74 5.22
CA PRO A 182 59.05 46.79 6.27
C PRO A 182 58.31 45.54 5.76
N PRO A 183 58.55 44.36 6.37
CA PRO A 183 57.80 43.14 6.06
C PRO A 183 56.31 43.29 6.46
N VAL A 184 55.41 42.62 5.73
CA VAL A 184 53.96 42.63 5.98
C VAL A 184 53.52 41.29 6.57
N ILE A 185 52.85 41.34 7.73
CA ILE A 185 52.19 40.18 8.35
C ILE A 185 50.78 40.06 7.77
N LYS A 186 50.45 38.89 7.25
CA LYS A 186 49.15 38.59 6.62
C LYS A 186 48.18 37.88 7.57
N SER A 187 48.72 37.05 8.47
CA SER A 187 47.92 36.28 9.42
C SER A 187 48.72 35.93 10.67
N ALA A 188 48.02 35.73 11.78
CA ALA A 188 48.51 35.15 13.02
C ALA A 188 47.31 34.58 13.78
N LYS A 189 47.34 33.29 14.14
CA LYS A 189 46.23 32.59 14.80
C LYS A 189 46.72 31.36 15.57
N LEU A 190 45.83 30.76 16.37
CA LEU A 190 46.07 29.45 16.98
C LEU A 190 46.37 28.40 15.88
N HIS A 191 47.34 27.52 16.14
CA HIS A 191 47.63 26.42 15.24
C HIS A 191 46.45 25.44 15.21
N VAL A 192 46.07 24.98 14.01
CA VAL A 192 44.85 24.18 13.80
C VAL A 192 44.81 22.87 14.60
N ASP A 193 45.97 22.25 14.82
CA ASP A 193 46.08 21.03 15.63
C ASP A 193 45.96 21.30 17.14
N ASP A 194 46.24 22.53 17.58
CA ASP A 194 46.20 22.92 18.98
C ASP A 194 44.84 23.51 19.36
N ASP A 195 44.00 23.87 18.38
CA ASP A 195 42.58 24.16 18.56
C ASP A 195 41.86 22.85 18.92
N THR A 196 41.61 22.60 20.19
CA THR A 196 41.06 21.31 20.63
C THR A 196 39.56 21.28 20.36
N GLY A 197 38.97 20.10 20.19
CA GLY A 197 37.53 19.99 19.98
C GLY A 197 37.03 20.53 18.63
N ALA A 198 36.07 21.45 18.69
CA ALA A 198 35.22 21.82 17.56
C ALA A 198 35.86 22.81 16.55
N LYS A 199 37.15 23.11 16.72
CA LYS A 199 37.93 24.02 15.86
C LYS A 199 37.35 25.44 15.85
N ASP A 200 37.05 25.96 17.04
CA ASP A 200 36.44 27.27 17.27
C ASP A 200 37.39 28.31 17.90
N ASN A 201 38.69 28.04 17.89
CA ASN A 201 39.78 28.79 18.55
C ASN A 201 39.73 28.70 20.09
N VAL A 202 39.23 27.59 20.63
CA VAL A 202 39.30 27.28 22.05
C VAL A 202 40.20 26.05 22.23
N THR A 203 41.10 26.10 23.21
CA THR A 203 42.09 25.05 23.42
C THR A 203 42.24 24.65 24.87
N SER A 204 42.34 23.34 25.13
CA SER A 204 42.78 22.81 26.43
C SER A 204 44.31 22.72 26.55
N ASP A 205 45.05 23.01 25.47
CA ASP A 205 46.51 23.11 25.49
C ASP A 205 46.94 24.44 26.13
N LYS A 206 47.64 24.34 27.26
CA LYS A 206 48.21 25.51 27.97
C LYS A 206 49.46 26.04 27.29
N THR A 207 50.01 25.28 26.35
CA THR A 207 51.19 25.60 25.56
C THR A 207 50.81 25.55 24.07
N PRO A 208 49.92 26.42 23.58
CA PRO A 208 49.55 26.36 22.18
C PRO A 208 50.64 26.94 21.28
N ARG A 209 50.64 26.54 20.00
CA ARG A 209 51.42 27.17 18.94
C ARG A 209 50.62 28.26 18.27
N ILE A 210 51.30 29.36 17.94
CA ILE A 210 50.78 30.44 17.11
C ILE A 210 51.38 30.31 15.71
N THR A 211 50.52 30.21 14.70
CA THR A 211 50.90 30.10 13.29
C THR A 211 50.49 31.34 12.50
N GLY A 212 51.21 31.67 11.44
CA GLY A 212 50.87 32.82 10.60
C GLY A 212 51.77 32.99 9.38
N GLU A 213 51.54 34.06 8.65
CA GLU A 213 52.21 34.39 7.40
C GLU A 213 52.83 35.79 7.43
N THR A 214 54.06 35.92 6.98
CA THR A 214 54.78 37.18 6.79
C THR A 214 55.76 37.06 5.62
N GLU A 215 56.71 37.99 5.48
CA GLU A 215 57.80 37.90 4.51
C GLU A 215 58.70 36.69 4.77
N ALA A 216 59.08 36.00 3.69
CA ALA A 216 59.95 34.83 3.75
C ALA A 216 61.27 35.13 4.47
N ASN A 217 61.69 34.23 5.36
CA ASN A 217 62.90 34.36 6.18
C ASN A 217 62.91 35.56 7.15
N ALA A 218 61.81 36.28 7.37
CA ALA A 218 61.76 37.35 8.37
C ALA A 218 61.89 36.80 9.81
N ASP A 219 62.56 37.55 10.69
CA ASP A 219 62.59 37.27 12.12
C ASP A 219 61.23 37.69 12.74
N VAL A 220 60.52 36.76 13.38
CA VAL A 220 59.16 36.96 13.90
C VAL A 220 59.17 37.04 15.42
N SER A 221 58.37 37.95 15.98
CA SER A 221 58.19 38.14 17.42
C SER A 221 56.71 38.13 17.74
N VAL A 222 56.25 37.15 18.52
CA VAL A 222 54.87 36.96 18.96
C VAL A 222 54.78 37.23 20.46
N GLU A 223 53.95 38.18 20.88
CA GLU A 223 53.65 38.43 22.28
C GLU A 223 52.30 37.80 22.66
N VAL A 224 52.31 36.97 23.71
CA VAL A 224 51.10 36.43 24.35
C VAL A 224 51.24 36.64 25.85
N ASN A 225 50.18 37.14 26.50
CA ASN A 225 50.17 37.40 27.95
C ASN A 225 51.35 38.27 28.45
N GLY A 226 51.76 39.26 27.66
CA GLY A 226 52.89 40.16 27.99
C GLY A 226 54.28 39.53 27.90
N LYS A 227 54.41 38.28 27.42
CA LYS A 227 55.69 37.61 27.15
C LYS A 227 55.91 37.48 25.66
N THR A 228 57.14 37.71 25.21
CA THR A 228 57.52 37.70 23.80
C THR A 228 58.31 36.44 23.43
N TYR A 229 57.86 35.78 22.37
CA TYR A 229 58.44 34.57 21.78
C TYR A 229 58.97 34.89 20.39
N THR A 230 60.20 34.49 20.10
CA THR A 230 60.86 34.79 18.81
C THR A 230 61.05 33.54 17.97
N GLY A 231 60.80 33.66 16.66
CA GLY A 231 61.09 32.62 15.68
C GLY A 231 61.49 33.23 14.34
N LYS A 232 61.46 32.41 13.29
CA LYS A 232 61.72 32.85 11.91
C LYS A 232 60.66 32.28 10.99
N ALA A 233 60.19 33.09 10.04
CA ALA A 233 59.36 32.60 8.95
C ALA A 233 60.20 31.74 7.99
N ASP A 234 59.60 30.70 7.43
CA ASP A 234 60.28 29.82 6.47
C ASP A 234 60.47 30.51 5.10
N THR A 235 60.96 29.76 4.11
CA THR A 235 61.19 30.26 2.75
C THR A 235 59.90 30.65 2.01
N ASN A 236 58.74 30.24 2.51
CA ASN A 236 57.42 30.57 1.97
C ASN A 236 56.73 31.68 2.78
N GLY A 237 57.32 32.13 3.89
CA GLY A 237 56.75 33.14 4.77
C GLY A 237 55.88 32.60 5.89
N LEU A 238 55.81 31.28 6.08
CA LEU A 238 55.03 30.66 7.16
C LEU A 238 55.87 30.60 8.45
N PHE A 239 55.25 30.89 9.60
CA PHE A 239 55.89 30.71 10.91
C PHE A 239 55.00 29.91 11.85
N VAL A 240 55.63 29.16 12.76
CA VAL A 240 54.98 28.48 13.88
C VAL A 240 55.81 28.73 15.13
N ILE A 241 55.21 29.34 16.15
CA ILE A 241 55.88 29.73 17.41
C ILE A 241 55.15 29.09 18.58
N GLN A 242 55.88 28.25 19.33
CA GLN A 242 55.41 27.51 20.50
C GLN A 242 55.46 28.37 21.77
N VAL A 243 54.38 28.41 22.55
CA VAL A 243 54.45 28.87 23.95
C VAL A 243 55.15 27.79 24.78
N PRO A 244 56.30 28.05 25.44
CA PRO A 244 57.06 27.02 26.15
C PRO A 244 56.40 26.64 27.48
N ASP A 245 56.67 25.42 27.97
CA ASP A 245 56.14 24.89 29.24
C ASP A 245 56.30 25.83 30.44
N ALA A 246 57.43 26.55 30.51
CA ALA A 246 57.71 27.53 31.57
C ALA A 246 56.71 28.70 31.61
N ASP A 247 56.02 28.92 30.50
CA ASP A 247 55.07 30.00 30.28
C ASP A 247 53.64 29.50 30.01
N ALA A 248 53.34 28.24 30.37
CA ALA A 248 52.02 27.66 30.23
C ALA A 248 50.91 28.65 30.65
N LEU A 249 49.98 28.89 29.74
CA LEU A 249 48.89 29.83 29.87
C LEU A 249 47.85 29.32 30.87
N LYS A 250 47.19 30.26 31.56
CA LYS A 250 46.02 29.95 32.40
C LYS A 250 44.75 30.02 31.57
N ASP A 251 43.66 29.45 32.08
CA ASP A 251 42.35 29.60 31.43
C ASP A 251 42.01 31.10 31.24
N GLY A 252 41.53 31.45 30.05
CA GLY A 252 41.18 32.82 29.69
C GLY A 252 41.40 33.16 28.21
N PRO A 253 40.94 34.34 27.76
CA PRO A 253 41.11 34.82 26.39
C PRO A 253 42.50 35.42 26.17
N TYR A 254 43.07 35.20 24.99
CA TYR A 254 44.36 35.73 24.55
C TYR A 254 44.27 36.26 23.12
N THR A 255 45.04 37.32 22.83
CA THR A 255 45.22 37.86 21.47
C THR A 255 46.71 37.96 21.18
N PRO A 256 47.26 37.18 20.24
CA PRO A 256 48.68 37.22 19.93
C PRO A 256 49.03 38.52 19.19
N LYS A 257 50.05 39.24 19.65
CA LYS A 257 50.55 40.45 18.98
C LYS A 257 51.85 40.15 18.26
N VAL A 258 51.88 40.34 16.94
CA VAL A 258 52.99 39.87 16.10
C VAL A 258 53.72 41.05 15.46
N THR A 259 55.05 41.00 15.44
CA THR A 259 55.91 41.85 14.61
C THR A 259 56.90 41.01 13.84
N ALA A 260 57.30 41.47 12.65
CA ALA A 260 58.30 40.82 11.80
C ALA A 260 59.43 41.82 11.47
N THR A 261 60.66 41.32 11.33
CA THR A 261 61.83 42.10 10.94
C THR A 261 62.54 41.39 9.78
N ASP A 262 62.74 42.09 8.66
CA ASP A 262 63.40 41.53 7.48
C ASP A 262 64.94 41.42 7.68
N ALA A 263 65.63 40.92 6.66
CA ALA A 263 67.09 40.82 6.67
C ALA A 263 67.79 42.20 6.67
N ALA A 264 67.14 43.22 6.13
CA ALA A 264 67.61 44.61 6.08
C ALA A 264 67.36 45.41 7.37
N LYS A 265 66.73 44.79 8.37
CA LYS A 265 66.35 45.35 9.68
C LYS A 265 65.19 46.34 9.65
N ASN A 266 64.35 46.32 8.61
CA ASN A 266 63.07 47.01 8.64
C ASN A 266 62.06 46.20 9.47
N LYS A 267 61.29 46.88 10.32
CA LYS A 267 60.34 46.25 11.25
C LYS A 267 58.90 46.59 10.88
N SER A 268 58.04 45.58 10.85
CA SER A 268 56.60 45.73 10.61
C SER A 268 55.91 46.54 11.73
N ALA A 269 54.71 47.07 11.44
CA ALA A 269 53.77 47.45 12.49
C ALA A 269 53.36 46.22 13.33
N VAL A 270 52.83 46.46 14.53
CA VAL A 270 52.22 45.40 15.35
C VAL A 270 50.95 44.93 14.65
N PHE A 271 50.82 43.63 14.47
CA PHE A 271 49.64 42.95 13.95
C PHE A 271 48.94 42.23 15.10
N ASP A 272 47.70 42.60 15.38
CA ASP A 272 46.85 41.84 16.32
C ASP A 272 46.30 40.61 15.59
N GLY A 273 46.69 39.42 16.05
CA GLY A 273 46.24 38.15 15.49
C GLY A 273 44.81 37.79 15.92
N THR A 274 44.35 36.64 15.45
CA THR A 274 43.04 36.09 15.79
C THR A 274 43.01 35.72 17.28
N PRO A 275 42.05 36.22 18.07
CA PRO A 275 41.89 35.83 19.47
C PRO A 275 41.62 34.33 19.63
N PHE A 276 42.09 33.74 20.72
CA PHE A 276 41.80 32.36 21.12
C PHE A 276 41.57 32.30 22.64
N LYS A 277 40.93 31.24 23.12
CA LYS A 277 40.69 31.00 24.56
C LYS A 277 41.43 29.73 24.99
N VAL A 278 42.17 29.80 26.10
CA VAL A 278 42.61 28.58 26.80
C VAL A 278 41.53 28.20 27.79
N ASP A 279 41.08 26.95 27.76
CA ASP A 279 40.09 26.41 28.69
C ASP A 279 40.39 24.96 29.04
N THR A 280 40.71 24.73 30.31
CA THR A 280 41.03 23.39 30.82
C THR A 280 40.00 22.86 31.81
N SER A 281 38.82 23.47 31.87
CA SER A 281 37.84 23.22 32.93
C SER A 281 36.45 22.89 32.38
N PRO A 282 35.95 21.65 32.58
CA PRO A 282 34.61 21.25 32.12
C PRO A 282 33.43 21.97 32.80
N ASP A 283 33.68 22.64 33.94
CA ASP A 283 32.62 23.27 34.75
C ASP A 283 32.59 24.81 34.61
N LYS A 284 33.47 25.43 33.80
CA LYS A 284 33.71 26.91 33.78
C LYS A 284 33.45 27.60 32.42
N ASN A 285 32.47 27.16 31.65
CA ASN A 285 32.00 27.96 30.52
C ASN A 285 31.15 29.13 30.99
N GLU A 286 31.08 30.18 30.17
CA GLU A 286 30.29 31.37 30.49
C GLU A 286 28.81 31.12 30.13
N PRO A 287 27.85 31.33 31.05
CA PRO A 287 28.02 31.73 32.47
C PRO A 287 28.48 30.58 33.38
N ASP A 288 29.40 30.85 34.32
CA ASP A 288 29.90 29.89 35.33
C ASP A 288 28.93 29.82 36.53
N PRO A 289 28.45 28.63 36.97
CA PRO A 289 28.78 27.29 36.46
C PRO A 289 28.08 26.96 35.14
N ASP A 290 28.70 26.10 34.33
CA ASP A 290 28.20 25.73 33.01
C ASP A 290 26.71 25.33 33.05
N PRO A 291 25.81 26.03 32.32
CA PRO A 291 24.38 25.76 32.36
C PRO A 291 23.99 24.38 31.82
N ASN A 292 24.87 23.72 31.05
CA ASN A 292 24.61 22.45 30.40
C ASN A 292 25.09 21.23 31.19
N ALA A 293 25.66 21.40 32.38
CA ALA A 293 26.08 20.30 33.26
C ALA A 293 24.94 19.34 33.65
N GLY A 294 23.68 19.79 33.54
CA GLY A 294 22.47 19.00 33.78
C GLY A 294 21.76 18.51 32.51
N SER A 295 22.39 18.64 31.34
CA SER A 295 21.80 18.23 30.07
C SER A 295 21.60 16.72 30.03
N VAL A 296 20.53 16.31 29.37
CA VAL A 296 20.26 14.91 29.04
C VAL A 296 20.39 14.75 27.55
N ILE A 297 21.36 13.98 27.09
CA ILE A 297 21.52 13.61 25.69
C ILE A 297 20.94 12.22 25.45
N ASP A 298 20.21 12.05 24.34
CA ASP A 298 19.69 10.76 23.90
C ASP A 298 19.99 10.60 22.39
N ILE A 299 20.50 9.44 21.97
CA ILE A 299 20.59 9.00 20.57
C ILE A 299 19.26 8.36 20.21
N VAL A 300 18.60 8.85 19.15
CA VAL A 300 17.19 8.54 18.90
C VAL A 300 16.98 7.69 17.66
N SER A 301 17.65 8.00 16.55
CA SER A 301 17.40 7.29 15.29
C SER A 301 18.56 7.38 14.30
N ILE A 302 18.46 6.54 13.26
CA ILE A 302 19.20 6.63 12.01
C ILE A 302 18.22 6.86 10.86
N THR A 303 18.69 7.37 9.71
CA THR A 303 17.82 7.69 8.55
C THR A 303 17.02 6.51 8.04
N ILE A 304 17.63 5.33 7.99
CA ILE A 304 16.99 4.09 7.54
C ILE A 304 17.32 3.03 8.57
N ASP A 305 16.32 2.64 9.37
CA ASP A 305 16.34 1.43 10.18
C ASP A 305 15.51 0.38 9.42
N SER A 306 16.16 -0.34 8.50
CA SER A 306 15.50 -1.15 7.47
C SER A 306 14.89 -2.44 7.99
N GLY A 307 15.30 -2.91 9.17
CA GLY A 307 14.69 -4.07 9.83
C GLY A 307 13.24 -3.87 10.26
N GLN A 308 12.62 -4.94 10.77
CA GLN A 308 11.24 -4.91 11.27
C GLN A 308 11.07 -3.92 12.44
N VAL A 309 12.09 -3.82 13.32
CA VAL A 309 12.02 -3.00 14.54
C VAL A 309 12.71 -1.67 14.27
N LYS A 310 11.93 -0.58 14.13
CA LYS A 310 12.44 0.76 13.75
C LYS A 310 13.22 1.52 14.83
N THR A 311 13.66 0.82 15.87
CA THR A 311 14.38 1.40 17.01
C THR A 311 15.52 0.50 17.50
N ASP A 312 15.84 -0.58 16.79
CA ASP A 312 16.91 -1.51 17.18
C ASP A 312 18.23 -1.24 16.46
N PHE A 313 18.25 -0.28 15.51
CA PHE A 313 19.43 0.15 14.77
C PHE A 313 20.08 -1.00 13.96
N TYR A 314 19.25 -1.89 13.41
CA TYR A 314 19.65 -2.89 12.42
C TYR A 314 19.32 -2.38 11.02
N THR A 315 20.38 -2.08 10.26
CA THR A 315 20.22 -1.41 8.99
C THR A 315 21.06 -2.02 7.87
N ASN A 316 20.53 -1.95 6.65
CA ASN A 316 21.26 -2.17 5.40
C ASN A 316 21.73 -0.86 4.76
N ASP A 317 21.49 0.27 5.40
CA ASP A 317 22.10 1.55 5.05
C ASP A 317 23.52 1.61 5.63
N ASN A 318 24.50 1.82 4.77
CA ASN A 318 25.91 1.95 5.16
C ASN A 318 26.45 3.39 5.04
N GLN A 319 25.56 4.36 4.81
CA GLN A 319 25.85 5.80 4.70
C GLN A 319 24.70 6.61 5.30
N MET A 320 24.55 6.54 6.62
CA MET A 320 23.39 7.05 7.36
C MET A 320 23.57 8.45 7.97
N LEU A 321 22.45 9.12 8.23
CA LEU A 321 22.33 10.25 9.15
C LEU A 321 21.97 9.71 10.53
N LEU A 322 22.68 10.17 11.57
CA LEU A 322 22.36 9.85 12.96
C LEU A 322 21.70 11.05 13.63
N ASN A 323 20.64 10.81 14.40
CA ASN A 323 19.87 11.86 15.06
C ASN A 323 19.75 11.58 16.56
N GLY A 324 19.71 12.65 17.33
CA GLY A 324 19.36 12.58 18.74
C GLY A 324 18.86 13.90 19.28
N THR A 325 18.58 13.91 20.58
CA THR A 325 17.97 15.03 21.28
C THR A 325 18.79 15.44 22.50
N LEU A 326 18.62 16.70 22.93
CA LEU A 326 19.03 17.16 24.24
C LEU A 326 17.87 17.81 24.99
N LYS A 327 17.79 17.52 26.30
CA LYS A 327 16.92 18.21 27.26
C LYS A 327 17.77 19.02 28.24
N ASN A 328 17.22 20.14 28.70
CA ASN A 328 17.89 21.11 29.59
C ASN A 328 19.14 21.78 28.99
N PHE A 329 19.36 21.65 27.69
CA PHE A 329 20.43 22.34 27.01
C PHE A 329 20.11 23.83 26.83
N THR A 330 21.13 24.67 26.96
CA THR A 330 21.12 26.11 26.77
C THR A 330 22.23 26.46 25.79
N GLN A 331 21.93 27.32 24.82
CA GLN A 331 22.93 27.77 23.86
C GLN A 331 24.00 28.64 24.54
N ASN A 332 25.18 28.08 24.77
CA ASN A 332 26.31 28.71 25.47
C ASN A 332 27.67 28.45 24.77
N GLY A 333 27.66 27.88 23.56
CA GLY A 333 28.89 27.53 22.83
C GLY A 333 29.30 26.07 22.95
N ASP A 334 28.61 25.27 23.78
CA ASP A 334 28.85 23.83 23.87
C ASP A 334 28.41 23.07 22.61
N TRP A 335 29.04 21.92 22.43
CA TRP A 335 28.88 21.05 21.28
C TRP A 335 28.49 19.64 21.74
N VAL A 336 27.99 18.85 20.80
CA VAL A 336 27.92 17.40 20.96
C VAL A 336 29.09 16.78 20.21
N LYS A 337 29.96 16.10 20.95
CA LYS A 337 30.98 15.21 20.39
C LYS A 337 30.36 13.86 20.10
N LEU A 338 30.58 13.38 18.88
CA LEU A 338 30.14 12.08 18.42
C LEU A 338 31.36 11.25 18.04
N GLU A 339 31.44 10.05 18.59
CA GLU A 339 32.47 9.07 18.25
C GLU A 339 31.83 7.80 17.72
N LEU A 340 32.16 7.46 16.48
CA LEU A 340 31.81 6.16 15.90
C LEU A 340 32.94 5.18 16.18
N LYS A 341 32.58 4.03 16.76
CA LYS A 341 33.52 2.98 17.18
C LYS A 341 33.21 1.68 16.46
N ASP A 342 34.26 0.98 16.03
CA ASP A 342 34.13 -0.38 15.50
C ASP A 342 33.86 -1.41 16.62
N ALA A 343 33.68 -2.68 16.25
CA ALA A 343 33.44 -3.78 17.18
C ALA A 343 34.55 -3.98 18.24
N SER A 344 35.76 -3.47 18.01
CA SER A 344 36.86 -3.50 18.98
C SER A 344 36.90 -2.25 19.88
N ALA A 345 35.85 -1.44 19.84
CA ALA A 345 35.72 -0.14 20.49
C ALA A 345 36.75 0.92 20.02
N LYS A 346 37.39 0.71 18.87
CA LYS A 346 38.32 1.68 18.29
C LYS A 346 37.52 2.79 17.62
N VAL A 347 37.82 4.04 17.95
CA VAL A 347 37.25 5.21 17.27
C VAL A 347 37.72 5.22 15.81
N ILE A 348 36.76 5.20 14.89
CA ILE A 348 36.99 5.23 13.44
C ILE A 348 36.55 6.55 12.81
N ASP A 349 35.69 7.32 13.47
CA ASP A 349 35.34 8.67 13.06
C ASP A 349 34.87 9.52 14.25
N THR A 350 35.07 10.83 14.16
CA THR A 350 34.71 11.80 15.20
C THR A 350 34.09 13.04 14.56
N ALA A 351 33.01 13.53 15.15
CA ALA A 351 32.36 14.77 14.73
C ALA A 351 31.97 15.64 15.93
N TYR A 352 31.90 16.94 15.68
CA TYR A 352 31.39 17.95 16.60
C TYR A 352 30.21 18.62 15.94
N VAL A 353 29.02 18.52 16.54
CA VAL A 353 27.78 19.06 15.98
C VAL A 353 27.16 20.05 16.95
N LYS A 354 26.63 21.16 16.42
CA LYS A 354 25.91 22.15 17.22
C LYS A 354 24.47 21.71 17.40
N PRO A 355 23.94 21.66 18.63
CA PRO A 355 22.52 21.45 18.84
C PRO A 355 21.68 22.57 18.22
N VAL A 356 20.52 22.22 17.66
CA VAL A 356 19.55 23.13 17.04
C VAL A 356 18.25 23.11 17.85
N ALA A 357 17.71 24.27 18.20
CA ALA A 357 16.47 24.36 18.97
C ALA A 357 15.26 23.87 18.16
N ASN A 358 14.39 23.06 18.77
CA ASN A 358 13.19 22.48 18.14
C ASN A 358 11.86 22.90 18.82
N GLY A 359 11.90 23.95 19.65
CA GLY A 359 10.74 24.51 20.35
C GLY A 359 10.49 23.93 21.73
N THR A 360 10.65 22.62 21.93
CA THR A 360 10.48 21.95 23.25
C THR A 360 11.78 21.42 23.86
N GLY A 361 12.86 21.42 23.10
CA GLY A 361 14.19 21.00 23.47
C GLY A 361 15.18 21.34 22.35
N TRP A 362 16.19 20.49 22.18
CA TRP A 362 17.22 20.64 21.15
C TRP A 362 17.43 19.32 20.43
N ASP A 363 17.75 19.40 19.14
CA ASP A 363 18.13 18.26 18.31
C ASP A 363 19.60 18.38 17.90
N TRP A 364 20.21 17.24 17.61
CA TRP A 364 21.50 17.18 16.94
C TRP A 364 21.44 16.12 15.85
N SER A 365 22.20 16.35 14.78
CA SER A 365 22.31 15.40 13.68
C SER A 365 23.74 15.29 13.18
N TRP A 366 24.13 14.10 12.75
CA TRP A 366 25.43 13.83 12.13
C TRP A 366 25.26 13.11 10.82
N ASP A 367 25.53 13.84 9.74
CA ASP A 367 25.42 13.36 8.37
C ASP A 367 26.68 12.60 7.94
N ARG A 368 26.51 11.30 7.67
CA ARG A 368 27.54 10.46 7.04
C ARG A 368 27.17 10.02 5.62
N THR A 369 26.14 10.59 5.01
CA THR A 369 25.65 10.19 3.68
C THR A 369 26.68 10.40 2.56
N ALA A 370 27.57 11.38 2.71
CA ALA A 370 28.67 11.67 1.78
C ALA A 370 30.03 11.07 2.19
N LYS A 371 30.09 10.26 3.25
CA LYS A 371 31.32 9.59 3.72
C LYS A 371 31.52 8.23 3.04
N ASP A 372 32.72 7.66 3.17
CA ASP A 372 32.98 6.30 2.70
C ASP A 372 32.01 5.28 3.32
N LYS A 373 31.56 4.33 2.51
CA LYS A 373 30.64 3.27 2.91
C LYS A 373 31.22 2.46 4.06
N MET A 374 30.41 2.26 5.10
CA MET A 374 30.75 1.35 6.18
C MET A 374 30.62 -0.11 5.69
N VAL A 375 31.50 -0.99 6.17
CA VAL A 375 31.40 -2.43 5.89
C VAL A 375 30.41 -3.09 6.85
N ASP A 376 29.84 -4.23 6.46
CA ASP A 376 28.96 -5.00 7.35
C ASP A 376 29.67 -5.32 8.68
N GLY A 377 28.96 -5.13 9.79
CA GLY A 377 29.49 -5.40 11.12
C GLY A 377 28.78 -4.63 12.23
N GLN A 378 29.29 -4.83 13.45
CA GLN A 378 28.84 -4.13 14.64
C GLN A 378 29.64 -2.85 14.87
N TYR A 379 28.92 -1.79 15.20
CA TYR A 379 29.43 -0.48 15.55
C TYR A 379 28.76 0.03 16.84
N SER A 380 29.36 1.04 17.45
CA SER A 380 28.68 1.84 18.47
C SER A 380 28.93 3.31 18.23
N ILE A 381 27.93 4.13 18.49
CA ILE A 381 28.07 5.58 18.56
C ILE A 381 28.03 6.02 20.01
N SER A 382 28.96 6.87 20.39
CA SER A 382 28.93 7.60 21.66
C SER A 382 28.67 9.06 21.38
N ALA A 383 27.69 9.65 22.07
CA ALA A 383 27.39 11.07 22.02
C ALA A 383 27.69 11.67 23.40
N VAL A 384 28.42 12.78 23.46
CA VAL A 384 28.81 13.44 24.71
C VAL A 384 28.72 14.96 24.55
N VAL A 385 28.16 15.66 25.55
CA VAL A 385 28.19 17.13 25.58
C VAL A 385 29.59 17.59 26.02
N VAL A 386 30.22 18.43 25.19
CA VAL A 386 31.56 18.97 25.42
C VAL A 386 31.58 20.47 25.25
N ASP A 387 32.51 21.12 25.92
CA ASP A 387 32.82 22.52 25.68
C ASP A 387 33.61 22.73 24.37
N GLY A 388 33.88 23.99 24.03
CA GLY A 388 34.70 24.33 22.86
C GLY A 388 36.10 23.70 22.88
N ALA A 389 36.66 23.43 24.07
CA ALA A 389 37.99 22.84 24.25
C ALA A 389 38.02 21.29 24.30
N ASP A 390 36.89 20.62 24.04
CA ASP A 390 36.72 19.15 24.15
C ASP A 390 36.69 18.60 25.59
N ASN A 391 36.45 19.43 26.60
CA ASN A 391 36.21 18.95 27.96
C ASN A 391 34.73 18.53 28.11
N VAL A 392 34.49 17.37 28.72
CA VAL A 392 33.12 16.86 28.95
C VAL A 392 32.40 17.74 29.96
N VAL A 393 31.28 18.35 29.56
CA VAL A 393 30.52 19.28 30.40
C VAL A 393 29.88 18.55 31.58
N GLY A 394 30.13 19.03 32.80
CA GLY A 394 29.58 18.49 34.05
C GLY A 394 30.35 17.28 34.60
N SER A 395 31.07 17.48 35.71
CA SER A 395 31.76 16.39 36.41
C SER A 395 30.80 15.58 37.31
N GLY A 396 30.44 14.35 36.91
CA GLY A 396 29.87 13.33 37.82
C GLY A 396 28.37 13.02 37.73
N ASN A 397 27.66 13.38 36.65
CA ASN A 397 26.25 12.99 36.43
C ASN A 397 26.07 12.20 35.12
N SER A 398 25.40 11.04 35.19
CA SER A 398 25.36 10.02 34.12
C SER A 398 24.45 10.31 32.91
N ARG A 399 24.14 11.56 32.54
CA ARG A 399 23.25 11.83 31.37
C ARG A 399 23.74 12.87 30.36
N VAL A 400 24.96 13.39 30.49
CA VAL A 400 25.63 14.17 29.44
C VAL A 400 26.27 13.30 28.35
N SER A 401 26.13 11.97 28.46
CA SER A 401 26.62 11.01 27.49
C SER A 401 25.59 9.91 27.22
N ASP A 402 25.51 9.45 25.97
CA ASP A 402 24.72 8.29 25.56
C ASP A 402 25.55 7.39 24.63
N VAL A 403 25.23 6.09 24.60
CA VAL A 403 25.89 5.10 23.76
C VAL A 403 24.85 4.16 23.14
N GLN A 404 24.86 4.09 21.81
CA GLN A 404 23.95 3.25 21.04
C GLN A 404 24.73 2.28 20.14
N ALA A 405 24.35 1.00 20.17
CA ALA A 405 24.87 0.01 19.24
C ALA A 405 24.18 0.13 17.87
N ILE A 406 24.93 -0.11 16.80
CA ILE A 406 24.42 -0.09 15.42
C ILE A 406 24.93 -1.36 14.74
N THR A 407 24.05 -2.07 14.05
CA THR A 407 24.42 -3.22 13.22
C THR A 407 24.18 -2.86 11.77
N ILE A 408 25.24 -2.94 10.95
CA ILE A 408 25.15 -2.77 9.50
C ILE A 408 25.24 -4.15 8.87
N ASP A 409 24.23 -4.49 8.07
CA ASP A 409 24.17 -5.73 7.33
C ASP A 409 23.54 -5.50 5.96
N THR A 410 24.36 -5.57 4.91
CA THR A 410 23.94 -5.37 3.52
C THR A 410 23.86 -6.67 2.72
N ASP A 411 24.02 -7.83 3.36
CA ASP A 411 24.19 -9.13 2.72
C ASP A 411 23.05 -10.09 3.08
N LYS A 412 22.13 -10.30 2.14
CA LYS A 412 21.00 -11.23 2.33
C LYS A 412 21.40 -12.71 2.56
N ASP A 413 22.63 -13.09 2.18
CA ASP A 413 23.08 -14.48 2.20
C ASP A 413 23.90 -14.81 3.45
N ASN A 414 24.43 -13.80 4.14
CA ASN A 414 25.31 -13.98 5.29
C ASN A 414 24.98 -12.94 6.36
N ASN A 415 24.95 -13.35 7.62
CA ASN A 415 24.82 -12.42 8.74
C ASN A 415 26.01 -11.43 8.79
N PHE A 416 25.79 -10.29 9.44
CA PHE A 416 26.82 -9.28 9.71
C PHE A 416 28.18 -9.84 10.19
N GLY A 417 29.27 -9.16 9.79
CA GLY A 417 30.65 -9.53 10.11
C GLY A 417 31.01 -9.49 11.61
N PRO A 418 32.15 -10.08 12.03
CA PRO A 418 33.35 -10.36 11.22
C PRO A 418 33.45 -11.77 10.62
N ASN A 419 32.66 -12.74 11.11
CA ASN A 419 32.76 -14.14 10.68
C ASN A 419 31.84 -14.50 9.50
N LYS A 420 30.92 -13.58 9.11
CA LYS A 420 29.94 -13.73 8.01
C LYS A 420 29.37 -15.14 7.93
N GLU A 421 28.70 -15.57 9.00
CA GLU A 421 28.02 -16.87 9.00
C GLU A 421 26.89 -16.84 7.98
N GLU A 422 26.73 -17.92 7.20
CA GLU A 422 25.65 -18.04 6.22
C GLU A 422 24.29 -17.92 6.92
N ASP A 423 23.40 -17.07 6.40
CA ASP A 423 22.06 -16.94 6.96
C ASP A 423 21.31 -18.26 6.75
N PRO A 424 20.75 -18.89 7.80
CA PRO A 424 20.06 -20.17 7.70
C PRO A 424 18.82 -20.13 6.78
N ASN A 425 18.32 -18.94 6.46
CA ASN A 425 17.19 -18.70 5.57
C ASN A 425 17.57 -18.37 4.13
N LYS A 426 18.85 -18.35 3.75
CA LYS A 426 19.29 -18.05 2.38
C LYS A 426 18.57 -18.85 1.28
N SER A 427 18.21 -20.10 1.55
CA SER A 427 17.47 -20.98 0.62
C SER A 427 15.97 -21.08 0.94
N SER A 428 15.48 -20.33 1.91
CA SER A 428 14.07 -20.30 2.27
C SER A 428 13.25 -19.64 1.17
N THR A 429 12.00 -20.07 1.05
CA THR A 429 11.02 -19.50 0.11
C THR A 429 9.84 -18.95 0.89
N VAL A 430 9.20 -17.93 0.35
CA VAL A 430 7.92 -17.36 0.76
C VAL A 430 6.94 -17.52 -0.39
N ASP A 431 5.73 -17.98 -0.07
CA ASP A 431 4.62 -18.12 -1.01
C ASP A 431 3.41 -17.36 -0.47
N ILE A 432 2.72 -16.64 -1.35
CA ILE A 432 1.35 -16.13 -1.15
C ILE A 432 0.40 -17.26 -1.52
N VAL A 433 -0.50 -17.63 -0.60
CA VAL A 433 -1.31 -18.85 -0.73
C VAL A 433 -2.78 -18.55 -0.96
N SER A 434 -3.35 -17.60 -0.21
CA SER A 434 -4.77 -17.27 -0.33
C SER A 434 -5.08 -15.91 0.27
N LEU A 435 -6.32 -15.46 0.07
CA LEU A 435 -6.97 -14.40 0.85
C LEU A 435 -8.16 -14.96 1.64
N SER A 436 -8.75 -14.18 2.56
CA SER A 436 -9.83 -14.60 3.47
C SER A 436 -11.07 -15.10 2.76
N LEU A 437 -11.44 -14.46 1.66
CA LEU A 437 -12.62 -14.78 0.90
C LEU A 437 -12.39 -14.58 -0.60
N ASP A 438 -12.15 -15.68 -1.31
CA ASP A 438 -12.04 -15.75 -2.77
C ASP A 438 -13.38 -16.23 -3.32
N THR A 439 -14.20 -15.30 -3.84
CA THR A 439 -15.62 -15.53 -4.14
C THR A 439 -15.90 -16.01 -5.57
N GLY A 440 -14.91 -15.95 -6.45
CA GLY A 440 -15.01 -16.46 -7.80
C GLY A 440 -15.23 -17.98 -7.85
N TYR A 441 -15.34 -18.52 -9.07
CA TYR A 441 -15.55 -19.96 -9.27
C TYR A 441 -14.36 -20.84 -8.82
N SER A 442 -13.19 -20.23 -8.60
CA SER A 442 -11.98 -20.84 -8.08
C SER A 442 -11.64 -20.21 -6.74
N ASN A 443 -11.21 -21.01 -5.77
CA ASN A 443 -10.87 -20.56 -4.42
C ASN A 443 -9.37 -20.24 -4.24
N ALA A 444 -8.66 -20.05 -5.35
CA ALA A 444 -7.21 -19.88 -5.40
C ALA A 444 -6.74 -19.03 -6.59
N ASP A 445 -7.64 -18.31 -7.26
CA ASP A 445 -7.28 -17.43 -8.38
C ASP A 445 -7.23 -15.95 -8.00
N PHE A 446 -7.59 -15.60 -6.76
CA PHE A 446 -7.54 -14.25 -6.22
C PHE A 446 -8.45 -13.26 -6.97
N ILE A 447 -9.59 -13.74 -7.45
CA ILE A 447 -10.62 -12.94 -8.12
C ILE A 447 -11.86 -12.95 -7.22
N THR A 448 -12.18 -11.79 -6.64
CA THR A 448 -13.17 -11.73 -5.57
C THR A 448 -13.98 -10.44 -5.57
N LYS A 449 -15.25 -10.52 -5.18
CA LYS A 449 -16.10 -9.38 -4.83
C LYS A 449 -15.91 -8.87 -3.40
N ASP A 450 -15.24 -9.64 -2.54
CA ASP A 450 -14.83 -9.18 -1.22
C ASP A 450 -13.90 -7.97 -1.38
N ARG A 451 -14.06 -6.96 -0.54
CA ARG A 451 -13.22 -5.76 -0.55
C ARG A 451 -12.27 -5.71 0.66
N THR A 452 -12.40 -6.65 1.59
CA THR A 452 -11.73 -6.62 2.90
C THR A 452 -11.00 -7.92 3.18
N HIS A 453 -9.68 -7.91 3.01
CA HIS A 453 -8.93 -9.16 2.90
C HIS A 453 -8.05 -9.46 4.12
N VAL A 454 -7.93 -10.75 4.43
CA VAL A 454 -6.79 -11.30 5.18
C VAL A 454 -5.95 -12.12 4.22
N TYR A 455 -4.73 -11.69 3.95
CA TYR A 455 -3.79 -12.44 3.11
C TYR A 455 -3.06 -13.48 3.93
N THR A 456 -2.84 -14.66 3.36
CA THR A 456 -2.08 -15.73 4.02
C THR A 456 -1.05 -16.34 3.09
N GLY A 457 0.01 -16.86 3.69
CA GLY A 457 1.05 -17.54 2.94
C GLY A 457 1.87 -18.48 3.79
N LYS A 458 2.85 -19.12 3.14
CA LYS A 458 3.70 -20.17 3.73
C LYS A 458 5.16 -19.87 3.49
N LEU A 459 5.99 -20.48 4.32
CA LEU A 459 7.45 -20.47 4.18
C LEU A 459 7.97 -21.90 4.18
N SER A 460 8.91 -22.20 3.28
CA SER A 460 9.62 -23.48 3.25
C SER A 460 11.09 -23.32 3.63
N ALA A 461 11.65 -24.32 4.29
CA ALA A 461 13.03 -24.33 4.83
C ALA A 461 13.36 -23.20 5.84
N PHE A 462 12.35 -22.52 6.37
CA PHE A 462 12.52 -21.39 7.27
C PHE A 462 12.99 -21.77 8.68
N THR A 463 13.94 -20.99 9.18
CA THR A 463 14.47 -21.00 10.55
C THR A 463 14.20 -19.66 11.21
N ASN A 464 13.63 -19.66 12.42
CA ASN A 464 13.40 -18.42 13.15
C ASN A 464 14.73 -17.82 13.68
N ASN A 465 15.26 -16.81 12.98
CA ASN A 465 16.46 -16.05 13.34
C ASN A 465 16.21 -14.53 13.46
N GLY A 466 14.95 -14.10 13.46
CA GLY A 466 14.56 -12.68 13.41
C GLY A 466 14.19 -12.17 12.00
N ALA A 467 14.31 -13.01 10.96
CA ALA A 467 13.74 -12.74 9.65
C ALA A 467 12.21 -12.59 9.71
N SER A 468 11.67 -11.75 8.82
CA SER A 468 10.25 -11.41 8.74
C SER A 468 9.77 -11.42 7.30
N VAL A 469 8.46 -11.33 7.07
CA VAL A 469 7.90 -11.13 5.72
C VAL A 469 7.44 -9.68 5.61
N GLU A 470 8.07 -8.91 4.74
CA GLU A 470 7.59 -7.59 4.33
C GLU A 470 6.53 -7.76 3.24
N LEU A 471 5.32 -7.28 3.52
CA LEU A 471 4.19 -7.33 2.61
C LEU A 471 3.93 -5.92 2.08
N THR A 472 3.91 -5.78 0.76
CA THR A 472 3.64 -4.52 0.08
C THR A 472 2.46 -4.69 -0.88
N LEU A 473 1.39 -3.93 -0.64
CA LEU A 473 0.24 -3.88 -1.54
C LEU A 473 0.37 -2.67 -2.47
N LYS A 474 0.21 -2.90 -3.76
CA LYS A 474 0.28 -1.86 -4.80
C LYS A 474 -1.01 -1.82 -5.62
N ASP A 475 -1.38 -0.63 -6.09
CA ASP A 475 -2.42 -0.47 -7.10
C ASP A 475 -1.93 -0.86 -8.50
N ALA A 476 -2.84 -0.88 -9.48
CA ALA A 476 -2.53 -1.20 -10.88
C ALA A 476 -1.46 -0.31 -11.53
N THR A 477 -1.15 0.87 -10.97
CA THR A 477 -0.08 1.76 -11.47
C THR A 477 1.28 1.44 -10.86
N GLY A 478 1.34 0.53 -9.87
CA GLY A 478 2.52 0.19 -9.10
C GLY A 478 2.75 1.10 -7.90
N LYS A 479 1.82 2.00 -7.57
CA LYS A 479 1.91 2.85 -6.38
C LYS A 479 1.68 2.00 -5.14
N VAL A 480 2.59 2.12 -4.17
CA VAL A 480 2.45 1.48 -2.86
C VAL A 480 1.27 2.10 -2.10
N LEU A 481 0.31 1.26 -1.74
CA LEU A 481 -0.82 1.64 -0.90
C LEU A 481 -0.47 1.48 0.58
N THR A 482 0.18 0.38 0.91
CA THR A 482 0.61 0.06 2.28
C THR A 482 1.74 -0.96 2.27
N THR A 483 2.57 -0.92 3.31
CA THR A 483 3.67 -1.87 3.56
C THR A 483 3.70 -2.22 5.04
N GLU A 484 3.86 -3.50 5.38
CA GLU A 484 3.96 -3.97 6.76
C GLU A 484 4.86 -5.20 6.89
N HIS A 485 5.53 -5.35 8.02
CA HIS A 485 6.27 -6.57 8.35
C HIS A 485 5.42 -7.48 9.25
N VAL A 486 5.29 -8.74 8.85
CA VAL A 486 4.65 -9.77 9.67
C VAL A 486 5.67 -10.80 10.13
N THR A 487 5.58 -11.19 11.40
CA THR A 487 6.44 -12.22 11.98
C THR A 487 5.87 -13.61 11.68
N PRO A 488 6.62 -14.51 11.03
CA PRO A 488 6.19 -15.88 10.75
C PRO A 488 5.82 -16.68 12.01
N LYS A 489 4.81 -17.54 11.89
CA LYS A 489 4.33 -18.43 12.96
C LYS A 489 4.12 -19.85 12.45
N GLN A 490 4.37 -20.85 13.29
CA GLN A 490 4.06 -22.23 12.94
C GLN A 490 2.59 -22.55 13.19
N VAL A 491 1.91 -23.06 12.16
CA VAL A 491 0.55 -23.61 12.23
C VAL A 491 0.61 -25.04 11.69
N ALA A 492 0.21 -26.02 12.51
CA ALA A 492 0.27 -27.44 12.19
C ALA A 492 1.65 -27.92 11.66
N GLY A 493 2.75 -27.37 12.20
CA GLY A 493 4.12 -27.73 11.81
C GLY A 493 4.64 -27.07 10.53
N VAL A 494 3.84 -26.20 9.88
CA VAL A 494 4.23 -25.42 8.71
C VAL A 494 4.43 -23.96 9.13
N TRP A 495 5.51 -23.34 8.67
CA TRP A 495 5.71 -21.90 8.86
C TRP A 495 4.76 -21.13 7.95
N THR A 496 4.01 -20.20 8.54
CA THR A 496 2.97 -19.41 7.88
C THR A 496 3.10 -17.95 8.25
N TRP A 497 2.53 -17.09 7.42
CA TRP A 497 2.32 -15.69 7.72
C TRP A 497 0.88 -15.31 7.37
N SER A 498 0.38 -14.28 8.04
CA SER A 498 -0.96 -13.74 7.82
C SER A 498 -0.95 -12.24 8.03
N TRP A 499 -1.67 -11.53 7.17
CA TRP A 499 -1.77 -10.09 7.18
C TRP A 499 -3.21 -9.65 7.03
N ASP A 500 -3.74 -9.05 8.10
CA ASP A 500 -5.12 -8.59 8.17
C ASP A 500 -5.21 -7.16 7.63
N GLN A 501 -5.95 -7.01 6.53
CA GLN A 501 -6.27 -5.72 5.90
C GLN A 501 -7.79 -5.49 5.86
N THR A 502 -8.56 -6.15 6.74
CA THR A 502 -10.03 -6.04 6.76
C THR A 502 -10.52 -4.64 7.10
N SER A 503 -9.69 -3.80 7.73
CA SER A 503 -10.01 -2.39 7.97
C SER A 503 -9.81 -1.47 6.76
N ASN A 504 -9.20 -1.98 5.68
CA ASN A 504 -8.83 -1.22 4.49
C ASN A 504 -9.59 -1.76 3.28
N ALA A 505 -10.87 -1.38 3.16
CA ALA A 505 -11.69 -1.80 2.03
C ALA A 505 -11.11 -1.29 0.69
N LEU A 506 -10.81 -2.20 -0.21
CA LEU A 506 -10.30 -1.89 -1.55
C LEU A 506 -11.45 -1.60 -2.51
N PRO A 507 -11.42 -0.49 -3.27
CA PRO A 507 -12.31 -0.30 -4.40
C PRO A 507 -12.11 -1.37 -5.48
N ASP A 508 -13.07 -1.48 -6.39
CA ASP A 508 -12.95 -2.39 -7.54
C ASP A 508 -11.73 -2.01 -8.39
N GLY A 509 -10.96 -3.02 -8.80
CA GLY A 509 -9.73 -2.85 -9.57
C GLY A 509 -8.73 -3.99 -9.39
N GLU A 510 -7.62 -3.89 -10.13
CA GLU A 510 -6.48 -4.80 -10.03
C GLU A 510 -5.44 -4.26 -9.03
N TYR A 511 -4.90 -5.18 -8.23
CA TYR A 511 -3.87 -4.92 -7.24
C TYR A 511 -2.77 -5.98 -7.35
N SER A 512 -1.58 -5.66 -6.83
CA SER A 512 -0.50 -6.65 -6.66
C SER A 512 -0.04 -6.69 -5.22
N LEU A 513 -0.11 -7.87 -4.60
CA LEU A 513 0.52 -8.15 -3.32
C LEU A 513 1.92 -8.70 -3.57
N GLN A 514 2.93 -8.07 -2.98
CA GLN A 514 4.30 -8.57 -2.96
C GLN A 514 4.64 -9.02 -1.54
N ALA A 515 5.11 -10.26 -1.40
CA ALA A 515 5.65 -10.80 -0.17
C ALA A 515 7.16 -11.00 -0.30
N SER A 516 7.92 -10.28 0.51
CA SER A 516 9.38 -10.36 0.55
C SER A 516 9.82 -10.97 1.88
N LEU A 517 10.39 -12.18 1.84
CA LEU A 517 11.09 -12.72 3.00
C LEU A 517 12.36 -11.89 3.17
N VAL A 518 12.48 -11.17 4.27
CA VAL A 518 13.62 -10.32 4.57
C VAL A 518 14.36 -10.81 5.81
N ASP A 519 15.68 -10.65 5.83
CA ASP A 519 16.48 -10.89 7.02
C ASP A 519 16.18 -9.84 8.12
N LYS A 520 16.93 -9.91 9.24
CA LYS A 520 16.73 -9.01 10.36
C LYS A 520 17.02 -7.54 10.01
N ALA A 521 17.96 -7.28 9.10
CA ALA A 521 18.31 -5.93 8.64
C ALA A 521 17.45 -5.48 7.44
N GLY A 522 16.45 -6.27 7.02
CA GLY A 522 15.55 -5.91 5.93
C GLY A 522 16.09 -6.22 4.54
N ASN A 523 17.14 -7.02 4.39
CA ASN A 523 17.59 -7.43 3.05
C ASN A 523 16.66 -8.51 2.49
N PRO A 524 16.16 -8.36 1.24
CA PRO A 524 15.25 -9.34 0.64
C PRO A 524 15.99 -10.62 0.26
N ILE A 525 15.57 -11.74 0.84
CA ILE A 525 16.07 -13.10 0.57
C ILE A 525 15.36 -13.68 -0.65
N GLN A 526 14.02 -13.69 -0.62
CA GLN A 526 13.18 -14.14 -1.73
C GLN A 526 11.87 -13.35 -1.75
N VAL A 527 11.32 -13.21 -2.95
CA VAL A 527 10.11 -12.41 -3.20
C VAL A 527 9.11 -13.22 -4.01
N ASP A 528 7.87 -13.25 -3.55
CA ASP A 528 6.71 -13.73 -4.29
C ASP A 528 5.75 -12.56 -4.59
N THR A 529 4.97 -12.66 -5.67
CA THR A 529 4.03 -11.62 -6.07
C THR A 529 2.78 -12.23 -6.67
N GLN A 530 1.63 -11.76 -6.19
CA GLN A 530 0.31 -12.24 -6.59
C GLN A 530 -0.55 -11.06 -7.05
N VAL A 531 -1.25 -11.25 -8.17
CA VAL A 531 -2.27 -10.30 -8.64
C VAL A 531 -3.58 -10.60 -7.92
N ILE A 532 -4.30 -9.57 -7.52
CA ILE A 532 -5.61 -9.65 -6.88
C ILE A 532 -6.56 -8.80 -7.72
N SER A 533 -7.70 -9.38 -8.11
CA SER A 533 -8.78 -8.67 -8.79
C SER A 533 -9.93 -8.51 -7.81
N VAL A 534 -10.21 -7.27 -7.41
CA VAL A 534 -11.38 -6.92 -6.61
C VAL A 534 -12.46 -6.42 -7.55
N ASP A 535 -13.62 -7.06 -7.52
CA ASP A 535 -14.74 -6.68 -8.37
C ASP A 535 -16.07 -7.00 -7.70
N ASN A 536 -16.74 -5.98 -7.18
CA ASN A 536 -18.07 -6.07 -6.60
C ASN A 536 -19.15 -5.46 -7.53
N SER A 537 -18.96 -5.55 -8.84
CA SER A 537 -19.88 -5.01 -9.85
C SER A 537 -20.51 -6.11 -10.68
N ALA A 538 -21.85 -6.11 -10.77
CA ALA A 538 -22.58 -6.96 -11.71
C ALA A 538 -22.60 -6.41 -13.15
N GLY A 539 -21.98 -5.24 -13.40
CA GLY A 539 -21.98 -4.58 -14.72
C GLY A 539 -20.63 -4.58 -15.40
N GLU A 540 -19.59 -4.90 -14.65
CA GLU A 540 -18.20 -4.85 -15.08
C GLU A 540 -17.51 -6.16 -14.68
N ASN A 541 -16.42 -6.49 -15.34
CA ASN A 541 -15.53 -7.60 -15.03
C ASN A 541 -14.10 -7.05 -15.03
N GLY A 542 -13.56 -6.77 -13.84
CA GLY A 542 -12.27 -6.10 -13.63
C GLY A 542 -12.25 -4.66 -14.18
N GLY A 543 -13.32 -3.89 -13.94
CA GLY A 543 -13.46 -2.50 -14.39
C GLY A 543 -13.74 -2.32 -15.89
N LYS A 544 -14.08 -3.40 -16.60
CA LYS A 544 -14.48 -3.39 -18.01
C LYS A 544 -15.92 -3.83 -18.12
N LEU A 545 -16.72 -3.18 -18.97
CA LEU A 545 -18.10 -3.59 -19.22
C LEU A 545 -18.20 -5.10 -19.46
N ASP A 546 -19.01 -5.77 -18.66
CA ASP A 546 -19.23 -7.21 -18.79
C ASP A 546 -20.19 -7.47 -19.99
N PRO A 547 -19.75 -8.21 -21.03
CA PRO A 547 -20.60 -8.56 -22.15
C PRO A 547 -21.81 -9.43 -21.77
N ASN A 548 -21.76 -10.15 -20.64
CA ASN A 548 -22.80 -11.08 -20.22
C ASN A 548 -23.82 -10.46 -19.24
N ALA A 549 -23.55 -9.28 -18.66
CA ALA A 549 -24.42 -8.59 -17.70
C ALA A 549 -25.87 -8.36 -18.18
N SER A 550 -26.12 -8.37 -19.49
CA SER A 550 -27.46 -8.18 -20.08
C SER A 550 -28.09 -9.46 -20.67
N LEU A 551 -27.46 -10.61 -20.49
CA LEU A 551 -28.04 -11.90 -20.86
C LEU A 551 -29.28 -12.17 -20.03
N LYS A 552 -30.26 -12.84 -20.62
CA LYS A 552 -31.42 -13.36 -19.89
C LYS A 552 -31.36 -14.87 -19.87
N MET A 553 -31.42 -15.45 -18.69
CA MET A 553 -31.49 -16.91 -18.54
C MET A 553 -32.88 -17.43 -18.95
N LEU A 554 -32.88 -18.50 -19.72
CA LEU A 554 -34.08 -19.24 -20.12
C LEU A 554 -34.41 -20.33 -19.07
N PRO A 555 -35.66 -20.80 -18.99
CA PRO A 555 -36.05 -21.86 -18.05
C PRO A 555 -35.19 -23.13 -18.19
N VAL A 556 -34.92 -23.78 -17.05
CA VAL A 556 -34.20 -25.06 -17.00
C VAL A 556 -35.11 -26.19 -17.48
N THR A 557 -34.53 -27.15 -18.19
CA THR A 557 -35.19 -28.34 -18.77
C THR A 557 -34.39 -29.61 -18.45
N PHE A 558 -34.96 -30.78 -18.70
CA PHE A 558 -34.29 -32.07 -18.54
C PHE A 558 -33.97 -32.67 -19.90
N ALA A 559 -32.79 -33.28 -20.03
CA ALA A 559 -32.48 -34.11 -21.19
C ALA A 559 -33.23 -35.45 -21.14
N ASP A 560 -33.34 -36.01 -19.94
CA ASP A 560 -33.84 -37.36 -19.67
C ASP A 560 -35.04 -37.27 -18.73
N ASP A 561 -36.24 -37.25 -19.30
CA ASP A 561 -37.49 -37.36 -18.56
C ASP A 561 -38.10 -38.74 -18.82
N THR A 562 -38.08 -39.60 -17.80
CA THR A 562 -38.70 -40.92 -17.84
C THR A 562 -40.22 -40.88 -17.67
N GLY A 563 -40.77 -39.72 -17.31
CA GLY A 563 -42.19 -39.46 -17.22
C GLY A 563 -42.90 -39.63 -18.56
N VAL A 564 -44.21 -39.81 -18.46
CA VAL A 564 -45.08 -39.97 -19.62
C VAL A 564 -45.19 -38.67 -20.44
N SER A 565 -44.97 -37.52 -19.79
CA SER A 565 -45.04 -36.19 -20.41
C SER A 565 -43.72 -35.45 -20.23
N GLN A 566 -43.02 -35.15 -21.33
CA GLN A 566 -41.70 -34.48 -21.31
C GLN A 566 -41.70 -33.02 -20.84
N THR A 567 -42.85 -32.47 -20.45
CA THR A 567 -43.00 -31.05 -20.09
C THR A 567 -43.62 -30.85 -18.71
N ASP A 568 -43.85 -31.92 -17.95
CA ASP A 568 -44.54 -31.85 -16.66
C ASP A 568 -43.60 -31.87 -15.46
N TYR A 569 -42.29 -32.03 -15.72
CA TYR A 569 -41.23 -32.06 -14.72
C TYR A 569 -41.45 -33.12 -13.62
N LEU A 570 -42.03 -34.26 -13.99
CA LEU A 570 -42.30 -35.42 -13.14
C LEU A 570 -41.60 -36.65 -13.71
N THR A 571 -40.62 -37.17 -12.98
CA THR A 571 -39.78 -38.28 -13.44
C THR A 571 -39.52 -39.27 -12.31
N ASN A 572 -39.20 -40.52 -12.66
CA ASN A 572 -38.67 -41.52 -11.73
C ASN A 572 -37.15 -41.73 -11.86
N ASP A 573 -36.50 -40.98 -12.74
CA ASP A 573 -35.05 -40.98 -12.87
C ASP A 573 -34.42 -40.29 -11.66
N GLN A 574 -33.35 -40.86 -11.16
CA GLN A 574 -32.64 -40.37 -9.99
C GLN A 574 -31.33 -39.67 -10.35
N PHE A 575 -30.95 -39.67 -11.64
CA PHE A 575 -29.74 -39.07 -12.19
C PHE A 575 -30.11 -38.27 -13.42
N LEU A 576 -30.26 -36.96 -13.25
CA LEU A 576 -30.78 -36.07 -14.30
C LEU A 576 -29.66 -35.27 -14.95
N THR A 577 -29.80 -35.05 -16.25
CA THR A 577 -29.01 -34.04 -16.96
C THR A 577 -29.87 -32.79 -17.16
N PHE A 578 -29.46 -31.70 -16.52
CA PHE A 578 -30.12 -30.40 -16.59
C PHE A 578 -29.58 -29.58 -17.76
N LYS A 579 -30.48 -28.92 -18.49
CA LYS A 579 -30.15 -28.04 -19.62
C LYS A 579 -30.80 -26.69 -19.44
N GLY A 580 -30.04 -25.63 -19.70
CA GLY A 580 -30.58 -24.28 -19.79
C GLY A 580 -29.90 -23.49 -20.89
N GLY A 581 -30.23 -22.21 -20.96
CA GLY A 581 -29.66 -21.34 -21.97
C GLY A 581 -29.95 -19.87 -21.77
N PHE A 582 -29.62 -19.09 -22.79
CA PHE A 582 -29.72 -17.64 -22.79
C PHE A 582 -30.45 -17.12 -24.04
N ASP A 583 -30.95 -15.89 -23.97
CA ASP A 583 -31.56 -15.20 -25.10
C ASP A 583 -30.54 -14.86 -26.22
N LYS A 584 -29.28 -14.63 -25.86
CA LYS A 584 -28.15 -14.31 -26.76
C LYS A 584 -26.96 -15.24 -26.51
N ASP A 585 -25.91 -15.12 -27.33
CA ASP A 585 -24.70 -15.93 -27.16
C ASP A 585 -23.91 -15.47 -25.94
N PHE A 586 -23.47 -16.43 -25.13
CA PHE A 586 -22.54 -16.23 -24.02
C PHE A 586 -21.13 -15.93 -24.54
N VAL A 587 -20.46 -14.97 -23.92
CA VAL A 587 -19.06 -14.62 -24.21
C VAL A 587 -18.17 -15.14 -23.10
N ASN A 588 -17.18 -15.97 -23.42
CA ASN A 588 -16.25 -16.48 -22.41
C ASN A 588 -15.25 -15.40 -21.98
N ASN A 589 -15.46 -14.85 -20.78
CA ASN A 589 -14.70 -13.79 -20.12
C ASN A 589 -14.31 -14.16 -18.66
N GLY A 590 -14.53 -15.41 -18.24
CA GLY A 590 -14.34 -15.85 -16.86
C GLY A 590 -15.64 -16.23 -16.16
N ASP A 591 -16.77 -15.69 -16.61
CA ASP A 591 -18.10 -15.95 -16.07
C ASP A 591 -18.50 -17.43 -16.14
N ARG A 592 -19.37 -17.84 -15.23
CA ARG A 592 -19.85 -19.23 -15.11
C ARG A 592 -21.33 -19.24 -14.80
N VAL A 593 -21.97 -20.40 -15.03
CA VAL A 593 -23.27 -20.67 -14.44
C VAL A 593 -23.07 -21.58 -13.23
N LEU A 594 -23.42 -21.11 -12.04
CA LEU A 594 -23.55 -21.95 -10.86
C LEU A 594 -24.89 -22.70 -10.93
N VAL A 595 -24.85 -24.02 -11.08
CA VAL A 595 -26.04 -24.87 -11.04
C VAL A 595 -26.10 -25.58 -9.70
N GLN A 596 -27.23 -25.46 -9.00
CA GLN A 596 -27.46 -26.05 -7.69
C GLN A 596 -28.79 -26.82 -7.67
N VAL A 597 -28.75 -28.07 -7.21
CA VAL A 597 -29.94 -28.87 -6.92
C VAL A 597 -30.12 -28.92 -5.41
N PHE A 598 -31.32 -28.61 -4.92
CA PHE A 598 -31.63 -28.59 -3.50
C PHE A 598 -33.02 -29.16 -3.19
N GLY A 599 -33.17 -29.64 -1.96
CA GLY A 599 -34.43 -30.17 -1.44
C GLY A 599 -35.39 -29.08 -0.96
N SER A 600 -36.54 -29.50 -0.44
CA SER A 600 -37.53 -28.59 0.15
C SER A 600 -37.04 -27.88 1.42
N ASP A 601 -35.98 -28.36 2.04
CA ASP A 601 -35.30 -27.73 3.18
C ASP A 601 -34.31 -26.63 2.77
N GLY A 602 -34.08 -26.43 1.46
CA GLY A 602 -33.16 -25.42 0.93
C GLY A 602 -31.69 -25.83 0.93
N LEU A 603 -31.37 -27.03 1.45
CA LEU A 603 -30.00 -27.55 1.51
C LEU A 603 -29.53 -28.02 0.13
N VAL A 604 -28.30 -27.66 -0.21
CA VAL A 604 -27.65 -28.07 -1.47
C VAL A 604 -27.41 -29.59 -1.44
N ILE A 605 -27.78 -30.26 -2.52
CA ILE A 605 -27.51 -31.68 -2.75
C ILE A 605 -26.38 -31.84 -3.77
N SER A 606 -26.37 -30.98 -4.78
CA SER A 606 -25.42 -31.06 -5.89
C SER A 606 -25.18 -29.67 -6.48
N PRO A 607 -23.98 -29.10 -6.31
CA PRO A 607 -23.57 -27.84 -6.91
C PRO A 607 -22.45 -28.03 -7.95
N GLN A 608 -22.48 -27.26 -9.04
CA GLN A 608 -21.37 -27.21 -9.99
C GLN A 608 -21.35 -25.88 -10.77
N TYR A 609 -20.16 -25.32 -10.96
CA TYR A 609 -19.93 -24.29 -11.97
C TYR A 609 -19.78 -24.92 -13.35
N VAL A 610 -20.61 -24.48 -14.31
CA VAL A 610 -20.54 -24.91 -15.71
C VAL A 610 -20.13 -23.76 -16.60
N LEU A 611 -19.29 -24.05 -17.60
CA LEU A 611 -18.93 -23.11 -18.67
C LEU A 611 -19.94 -23.25 -19.81
N PRO A 612 -20.71 -22.20 -20.16
CA PRO A 612 -21.64 -22.28 -21.28
C PRO A 612 -20.95 -22.36 -22.65
N SER A 613 -21.69 -22.86 -23.63
CA SER A 613 -21.28 -22.94 -25.03
C SER A 613 -22.37 -22.34 -25.93
N GLY A 614 -22.05 -21.25 -26.62
CA GLY A 614 -23.02 -20.50 -27.42
C GLY A 614 -24.16 -19.98 -26.55
N LYS A 615 -25.39 -20.45 -26.81
CA LYS A 615 -26.58 -20.05 -26.04
C LYS A 615 -26.98 -21.02 -24.92
N THR A 616 -26.21 -22.07 -24.70
CA THR A 616 -26.65 -23.21 -23.89
C THR A 616 -25.61 -23.66 -22.89
N TRP A 617 -26.06 -24.28 -21.81
CA TRP A 617 -25.23 -24.98 -20.84
C TRP A 617 -25.90 -26.30 -20.44
N GLU A 618 -25.10 -27.24 -19.96
CA GLU A 618 -25.54 -28.58 -19.56
C GLU A 618 -24.83 -28.96 -18.25
N PHE A 619 -25.57 -29.61 -17.35
CA PHE A 619 -25.08 -30.11 -16.06
C PHE A 619 -25.57 -31.54 -15.84
N GLU A 620 -24.63 -32.49 -15.79
CA GLU A 620 -24.91 -33.89 -15.49
C GLU A 620 -24.88 -34.11 -13.97
N ASN A 621 -26.06 -34.28 -13.34
CA ASN A 621 -26.13 -34.55 -11.92
C ASN A 621 -25.93 -36.04 -11.62
N LEU A 622 -24.74 -36.35 -11.10
CA LEU A 622 -24.35 -37.71 -10.69
C LEU A 622 -24.79 -38.05 -9.26
N THR A 623 -25.34 -37.09 -8.51
CA THR A 623 -25.83 -37.32 -7.15
C THR A 623 -27.24 -37.93 -7.20
N LYS A 624 -27.42 -39.09 -6.56
CA LYS A 624 -28.70 -39.79 -6.52
C LYS A 624 -29.79 -38.94 -5.85
N LEU A 625 -30.84 -38.60 -6.59
CA LEU A 625 -32.01 -37.88 -6.09
C LEU A 625 -33.16 -38.84 -5.74
N GLY A 626 -34.03 -38.41 -4.83
CA GLY A 626 -35.19 -39.18 -4.38
C GLY A 626 -34.82 -40.39 -3.50
N ALA A 627 -35.84 -40.97 -2.88
CA ALA A 627 -35.73 -42.22 -2.13
C ALA A 627 -36.71 -43.25 -2.70
N ASP A 628 -36.34 -44.53 -2.68
CA ASP A 628 -37.23 -45.60 -3.17
C ASP A 628 -38.57 -45.55 -2.42
N THR A 629 -39.67 -45.82 -3.13
CA THR A 629 -41.05 -45.81 -2.62
C THR A 629 -41.59 -44.46 -2.16
N LYS A 630 -40.85 -43.36 -2.39
CA LYS A 630 -41.27 -42.01 -2.01
C LYS A 630 -41.39 -41.09 -3.22
N THR A 631 -42.24 -40.09 -3.05
CA THR A 631 -42.30 -38.92 -3.93
C THR A 631 -41.59 -37.77 -3.22
N THR A 632 -40.70 -37.06 -3.92
CA THR A 632 -39.93 -35.96 -3.33
C THR A 632 -39.75 -34.84 -4.34
N THR A 633 -39.94 -33.61 -3.87
CA THR A 633 -39.78 -32.40 -4.66
C THR A 633 -38.40 -31.81 -4.48
N TYR A 634 -37.81 -31.37 -5.59
CA TYR A 634 -36.52 -30.71 -5.65
C TYR A 634 -36.64 -29.43 -6.46
N THR A 635 -35.63 -28.57 -6.34
CA THR A 635 -35.47 -27.41 -7.21
C THR A 635 -34.06 -27.41 -7.77
N VAL A 636 -33.94 -27.18 -9.08
CA VAL A 636 -32.67 -26.85 -9.72
C VAL A 636 -32.66 -25.35 -9.96
N LYS A 637 -31.67 -24.66 -9.40
CA LYS A 637 -31.38 -23.25 -9.64
C LYS A 637 -30.12 -23.14 -10.48
N SER A 638 -30.13 -22.20 -11.40
CA SER A 638 -28.97 -21.79 -12.17
C SER A 638 -28.79 -20.29 -12.02
N VAL A 639 -27.62 -19.87 -11.56
CA VAL A 639 -27.23 -18.46 -11.40
C VAL A 639 -26.09 -18.19 -12.37
N LEU A 640 -26.26 -17.21 -13.25
CA LEU A 640 -25.16 -16.67 -14.03
C LEU A 640 -24.36 -15.74 -13.13
N VAL A 641 -23.10 -16.08 -12.89
CA VAL A 641 -22.16 -15.30 -12.11
C VAL A 641 -21.01 -14.82 -12.97
N ASP A 642 -20.49 -13.64 -12.67
CA ASP A 642 -19.26 -13.17 -13.29
C ASP A 642 -18.01 -13.92 -12.78
N ALA A 643 -16.83 -13.49 -13.21
CA ALA A 643 -15.56 -14.09 -12.78
C ALA A 643 -15.29 -13.96 -11.27
N ALA A 644 -15.77 -12.89 -10.62
CA ALA A 644 -15.58 -12.61 -9.20
C ALA A 644 -16.69 -13.17 -8.30
N GLY A 645 -17.72 -13.78 -8.89
CA GLY A 645 -18.84 -14.37 -8.17
C GLY A 645 -20.00 -13.40 -7.90
N ASN A 646 -20.09 -12.28 -8.61
CA ASN A 646 -21.29 -11.43 -8.58
C ASN A 646 -22.40 -12.06 -9.40
N SER A 647 -23.61 -12.08 -8.86
CA SER A 647 -24.78 -12.65 -9.54
C SER A 647 -25.39 -11.67 -10.53
N LEU A 648 -25.47 -12.08 -11.80
CA LEU A 648 -25.96 -11.27 -12.92
C LEU A 648 -27.45 -11.57 -13.20
N GLN A 649 -27.79 -12.85 -13.17
CA GLN A 649 -29.14 -13.37 -13.41
C GLN A 649 -29.31 -14.70 -12.70
N ALA A 650 -30.54 -15.04 -12.33
CA ALA A 650 -30.88 -16.36 -11.84
C ALA A 650 -32.21 -16.84 -12.42
N THR A 651 -32.32 -18.16 -12.55
CA THR A 651 -33.58 -18.84 -12.84
C THR A 651 -33.56 -20.18 -12.15
N ASP A 652 -34.73 -20.70 -11.83
CA ASP A 652 -34.89 -22.04 -11.31
C ASP A 652 -36.02 -22.79 -12.01
N GLN A 653 -36.08 -24.07 -11.71
CA GLN A 653 -37.17 -24.98 -12.04
C GLN A 653 -37.32 -26.02 -10.94
N SER A 654 -38.52 -26.12 -10.38
CA SER A 654 -38.86 -27.17 -9.45
C SER A 654 -39.38 -28.41 -10.17
N PHE A 655 -39.14 -29.59 -9.60
CA PHE A 655 -39.47 -30.87 -10.21
C PHE A 655 -39.69 -31.97 -9.17
N VAL A 656 -40.35 -33.05 -9.60
CA VAL A 656 -40.68 -34.17 -8.72
C VAL A 656 -39.94 -35.42 -9.16
N ILE A 657 -39.24 -36.05 -8.21
CA ILE A 657 -38.81 -37.43 -8.32
C ILE A 657 -39.85 -38.32 -7.64
N ASP A 658 -40.55 -39.13 -8.41
CA ASP A 658 -41.53 -40.08 -7.90
C ASP A 658 -41.06 -41.52 -8.09
N ARG A 659 -40.68 -42.15 -6.98
CA ARG A 659 -40.32 -43.57 -6.90
C ARG A 659 -41.42 -44.38 -6.22
N SER A 660 -42.57 -43.77 -5.92
CA SER A 660 -43.72 -44.45 -5.35
C SER A 660 -44.49 -45.13 -6.47
N VAL A 661 -44.92 -46.38 -6.25
CA VAL A 661 -45.81 -47.07 -7.18
C VAL A 661 -47.21 -46.99 -6.58
N SER A 662 -48.12 -46.31 -7.28
CA SER A 662 -49.46 -45.95 -6.77
C SER A 662 -50.53 -47.03 -6.97
N ILE A 663 -50.13 -48.23 -7.40
CA ILE A 663 -51.07 -49.28 -7.77
C ILE A 663 -51.50 -50.06 -6.52
N PHE A 664 -52.75 -49.88 -6.13
CA PHE A 664 -53.44 -50.66 -5.11
C PHE A 664 -53.75 -52.07 -5.61
N ASP A 665 -53.21 -53.12 -5.00
CA ASP A 665 -53.84 -54.45 -5.08
C ASP A 665 -55.11 -54.48 -4.21
N GLY A 666 -56.21 -53.99 -4.75
CA GLY A 666 -57.56 -54.14 -4.19
C GLY A 666 -58.33 -55.33 -4.78
N SER A 667 -57.67 -56.22 -5.52
CA SER A 667 -58.34 -57.21 -6.38
C SER A 667 -58.93 -58.42 -5.63
N GLY A 668 -58.47 -58.64 -4.39
CA GLY A 668 -58.84 -59.81 -3.59
C GLY A 668 -58.34 -61.12 -4.21
N ALA A 669 -57.27 -61.08 -5.01
CA ALA A 669 -56.73 -62.23 -5.70
C ALA A 669 -56.30 -63.34 -4.73
N LYS A 670 -56.80 -64.56 -4.96
CA LYS A 670 -56.42 -65.74 -4.17
C LYS A 670 -55.53 -66.66 -4.99
N LYS A 671 -54.37 -67.00 -4.42
CA LYS A 671 -53.46 -68.00 -4.96
C LYS A 671 -53.71 -69.34 -4.27
N GLU A 672 -54.40 -70.24 -4.94
CA GLU A 672 -54.66 -71.59 -4.45
C GLU A 672 -54.27 -72.62 -5.53
N ALA A 673 -53.50 -73.64 -5.14
CA ALA A 673 -53.10 -74.76 -6.02
C ALA A 673 -52.50 -74.37 -7.40
N GLY A 674 -51.75 -73.27 -7.48
CA GLY A 674 -51.10 -72.83 -8.73
C GLY A 674 -52.00 -72.05 -9.70
N LEU A 675 -53.23 -71.71 -9.26
CA LEU A 675 -54.19 -70.88 -9.98
C LEU A 675 -54.37 -69.55 -9.23
N TRP A 676 -54.23 -68.44 -9.95
CA TRP A 676 -54.71 -67.15 -9.48
C TRP A 676 -56.14 -66.94 -9.95
N THR A 677 -57.02 -66.62 -9.01
CA THR A 677 -58.42 -66.25 -9.31
C THR A 677 -58.64 -64.78 -8.96
N TYR A 678 -59.19 -64.04 -9.90
CA TYR A 678 -59.54 -62.63 -9.73
C TYR A 678 -61.06 -62.47 -9.73
N SER A 679 -61.60 -61.76 -8.75
CA SER A 679 -63.03 -61.47 -8.65
C SER A 679 -63.36 -60.01 -8.93
N THR A 680 -62.42 -59.10 -8.65
CA THR A 680 -62.48 -57.69 -9.03
C THR A 680 -61.07 -57.24 -9.42
N ILE A 681 -60.91 -56.36 -10.40
CA ILE A 681 -59.63 -55.66 -10.60
C ILE A 681 -59.91 -54.17 -10.74
N LYS A 682 -59.18 -53.37 -9.99
CA LYS A 682 -59.31 -51.91 -9.89
C LYS A 682 -58.04 -51.25 -10.43
N PHE A 683 -58.21 -50.17 -11.19
CA PHE A 683 -57.11 -49.37 -11.73
C PHE A 683 -57.43 -47.89 -11.59
N SER A 684 -56.37 -47.07 -11.50
CA SER A 684 -56.45 -45.61 -11.40
C SER A 684 -56.92 -44.98 -12.72
N THR A 685 -57.59 -43.83 -12.64
CA THR A 685 -58.04 -43.07 -13.82
C THR A 685 -56.94 -42.20 -14.43
N ASP A 686 -55.75 -42.18 -13.84
CA ASP A 686 -54.67 -41.25 -14.19
C ASP A 686 -53.44 -41.90 -14.85
N GLU A 687 -53.37 -43.23 -14.97
CA GLU A 687 -52.16 -43.93 -15.42
C GLU A 687 -52.22 -44.34 -16.91
N GLN A 688 -51.06 -44.67 -17.50
CA GLN A 688 -50.96 -45.32 -18.81
C GLN A 688 -50.55 -46.78 -18.64
N GLY A 689 -50.82 -47.62 -19.62
CA GLY A 689 -50.27 -48.97 -19.59
C GLY A 689 -50.57 -49.77 -20.83
N SER A 690 -50.05 -50.99 -20.85
CA SER A 690 -50.20 -51.90 -21.98
C SER A 690 -50.43 -53.33 -21.51
N TYR A 691 -51.10 -54.13 -22.34
CA TYR A 691 -51.29 -55.54 -22.05
C TYR A 691 -51.20 -56.40 -23.30
N LYS A 692 -50.79 -57.66 -23.10
CA LYS A 692 -50.69 -58.68 -24.13
C LYS A 692 -51.06 -60.05 -23.59
N PHE A 693 -51.72 -60.85 -24.43
CA PHE A 693 -52.01 -62.24 -24.11
C PHE A 693 -52.06 -63.11 -25.35
N THR A 694 -51.75 -64.40 -25.20
CA THR A 694 -51.72 -65.39 -26.29
C THR A 694 -53.13 -65.58 -26.87
N GLY A 695 -53.27 -65.38 -28.18
CA GLY A 695 -54.56 -65.44 -28.89
C GLY A 695 -55.29 -64.10 -29.04
N GLY A 696 -54.76 -63.01 -28.47
CA GLY A 696 -55.19 -61.64 -28.73
C GLY A 696 -54.43 -60.98 -29.89
N THR A 697 -54.99 -59.95 -30.51
CA THR A 697 -54.32 -59.14 -31.53
C THR A 697 -53.49 -58.02 -30.91
N GLY A 698 -52.16 -58.17 -30.94
CA GLY A 698 -51.19 -57.11 -30.61
C GLY A 698 -51.07 -56.71 -29.14
N VAL A 699 -50.15 -55.80 -28.85
CA VAL A 699 -50.08 -55.06 -27.57
C VAL A 699 -51.17 -53.99 -27.62
N LYS A 700 -52.01 -53.93 -26.59
CA LYS A 700 -53.08 -52.93 -26.47
C LYS A 700 -52.70 -51.92 -25.40
N ASN A 701 -52.76 -50.63 -25.73
CA ASN A 701 -52.41 -49.52 -24.85
C ASN A 701 -53.66 -48.83 -24.29
N TYR A 702 -53.53 -48.15 -23.15
CA TYR A 702 -54.58 -47.28 -22.60
C TYR A 702 -53.99 -46.06 -21.90
N THR A 703 -54.82 -45.02 -21.78
CA THR A 703 -54.51 -43.73 -21.16
C THR A 703 -55.72 -43.34 -20.31
N GLY A 704 -55.47 -42.74 -19.15
CA GLY A 704 -56.45 -42.37 -18.12
C GLY A 704 -57.92 -42.20 -18.55
N GLY A 705 -58.82 -42.90 -17.85
CA GLY A 705 -60.27 -42.71 -17.92
C GLY A 705 -61.05 -43.63 -18.87
N LEU A 706 -60.43 -44.28 -19.87
CA LEU A 706 -61.18 -45.23 -20.71
C LEU A 706 -60.34 -46.44 -21.17
N PHE A 707 -60.59 -47.58 -20.52
CA PHE A 707 -60.07 -48.89 -20.89
C PHE A 707 -61.23 -49.89 -20.99
N ASP A 708 -61.47 -50.48 -22.17
CA ASP A 708 -62.51 -51.51 -22.33
C ASP A 708 -61.96 -52.88 -21.89
N LEU A 709 -62.00 -53.11 -20.58
CA LEU A 709 -61.58 -54.34 -19.92
C LEU A 709 -62.45 -55.57 -20.28
N LYS A 710 -63.52 -55.41 -21.07
CA LYS A 710 -64.36 -56.53 -21.51
C LYS A 710 -63.59 -57.59 -22.31
N ASP A 711 -62.49 -57.21 -22.95
CA ASP A 711 -61.67 -58.12 -23.74
C ASP A 711 -60.96 -59.20 -22.91
N ILE A 712 -60.85 -59.04 -21.58
CA ILE A 712 -60.24 -60.02 -20.68
C ILE A 712 -61.23 -60.57 -19.64
N GLU A 713 -62.38 -59.91 -19.47
CA GLU A 713 -63.48 -60.38 -18.62
C GLU A 713 -63.93 -61.78 -19.06
N GLY A 714 -64.06 -62.71 -18.10
CA GLY A 714 -64.52 -64.07 -18.38
C GLY A 714 -63.47 -65.03 -18.94
N LYS A 715 -62.22 -64.59 -19.16
CA LYS A 715 -61.16 -65.42 -19.79
C LYS A 715 -60.26 -66.13 -18.76
N THR A 716 -59.59 -67.18 -19.21
CA THR A 716 -58.54 -67.85 -18.44
C THR A 716 -57.27 -67.96 -19.30
N PHE A 717 -56.11 -67.74 -18.68
CA PHE A 717 -54.81 -67.73 -19.34
C PHE A 717 -53.91 -68.79 -18.73
N GLU A 718 -53.44 -69.72 -19.56
CA GLU A 718 -52.43 -70.72 -19.19
C GLU A 718 -51.09 -70.07 -18.85
N LYS A 719 -50.26 -70.77 -18.08
CA LYS A 719 -48.91 -70.32 -17.68
C LYS A 719 -48.14 -69.69 -18.85
N GLY A 720 -47.65 -68.47 -18.66
CA GLY A 720 -46.87 -67.68 -19.62
C GLY A 720 -47.69 -66.99 -20.72
N ALA A 721 -49.01 -67.11 -20.73
CA ALA A 721 -49.87 -66.59 -21.79
C ALA A 721 -50.40 -65.16 -21.56
N PHE A 722 -50.08 -64.49 -20.44
CA PHE A 722 -50.62 -63.18 -20.08
C PHE A 722 -49.58 -62.27 -19.42
N SER A 723 -49.52 -61.02 -19.86
CA SER A 723 -48.74 -59.95 -19.25
C SER A 723 -49.52 -58.65 -19.31
N LEU A 724 -49.59 -57.94 -18.19
CA LEU A 724 -50.24 -56.65 -18.04
C LEU A 724 -49.26 -55.71 -17.35
N GLU A 725 -48.95 -54.60 -17.99
CA GLU A 725 -47.96 -53.62 -17.57
C GLU A 725 -48.62 -52.26 -17.38
N PHE A 726 -48.23 -51.58 -16.31
CA PHE A 726 -48.69 -50.26 -15.93
C PHE A 726 -47.47 -49.35 -15.86
N THR A 727 -47.66 -48.12 -16.32
CA THR A 727 -46.70 -47.04 -16.20
C THR A 727 -47.42 -45.85 -15.59
N ASP A 728 -47.02 -45.45 -14.39
CA ASP A 728 -47.55 -44.23 -13.79
C ASP A 728 -47.03 -42.98 -14.53
N LYS A 729 -47.49 -41.79 -14.12
CA LYS A 729 -47.12 -40.53 -14.80
C LYS A 729 -45.62 -40.22 -14.73
N ALA A 730 -44.92 -40.73 -13.71
CA ALA A 730 -43.48 -40.56 -13.53
C ALA A 730 -42.65 -41.63 -14.26
N GLY A 731 -43.28 -42.60 -14.92
CA GLY A 731 -42.59 -43.67 -15.63
C GLY A 731 -42.32 -44.93 -14.80
N ASN A 732 -42.86 -45.07 -13.58
CA ASN A 732 -42.69 -46.29 -12.80
C ASN A 732 -43.45 -47.44 -13.43
N ILE A 733 -42.73 -48.53 -13.74
CA ILE A 733 -43.30 -49.70 -14.39
C ILE A 733 -43.66 -50.76 -13.34
N PHE A 734 -44.92 -51.21 -13.38
CA PHE A 734 -45.39 -52.37 -12.63
C PHE A 734 -45.95 -53.42 -13.58
N THR A 735 -45.56 -54.69 -13.43
CA THR A 735 -46.01 -55.75 -14.33
C THR A 735 -46.63 -56.93 -13.60
N ILE A 736 -47.83 -57.33 -14.02
CA ILE A 736 -48.52 -58.55 -13.63
C ILE A 736 -48.32 -59.58 -14.76
N LYS A 737 -47.65 -60.69 -14.46
CA LYS A 737 -47.41 -61.80 -15.41
C LYS A 737 -47.86 -63.12 -14.83
N ASN A 738 -48.24 -64.05 -15.69
CA ASN A 738 -48.61 -65.40 -15.30
C ASN A 738 -47.50 -66.43 -15.61
N ASP A 739 -46.23 -66.06 -15.38
CA ASP A 739 -45.06 -66.82 -15.83
C ASP A 739 -45.03 -68.27 -15.34
N ASP A 740 -45.53 -68.55 -14.13
CA ASP A 740 -45.47 -69.88 -13.51
C ASP A 740 -46.83 -70.48 -13.11
N VAL A 741 -47.91 -69.78 -13.40
CA VAL A 741 -49.24 -70.03 -12.81
C VAL A 741 -50.32 -69.71 -13.83
N ARG A 742 -51.44 -70.42 -13.74
CA ARG A 742 -52.62 -70.10 -14.54
C ARG A 742 -53.33 -68.89 -13.90
N MET A 743 -53.87 -67.98 -14.71
CA MET A 743 -54.68 -66.84 -14.25
C MET A 743 -56.10 -66.97 -14.76
N ASP A 744 -57.08 -66.97 -13.86
CA ASP A 744 -58.50 -67.11 -14.18
C ASP A 744 -59.28 -65.85 -13.83
N PHE A 745 -59.84 -65.22 -14.87
CA PHE A 745 -60.71 -64.06 -14.83
C PHE A 745 -62.17 -64.42 -15.14
N SER A 746 -62.53 -65.71 -15.13
CA SER A 746 -63.88 -66.21 -15.43
C SER A 746 -64.98 -65.62 -14.54
N THR A 747 -64.63 -65.23 -13.31
CA THR A 747 -65.55 -64.61 -12.32
C THR A 747 -65.19 -63.16 -11.99
N ALA A 748 -64.20 -62.58 -12.69
CA ALA A 748 -63.75 -61.22 -12.46
C ALA A 748 -64.79 -60.21 -12.93
N LYS A 749 -65.05 -59.17 -12.12
CA LYS A 749 -65.76 -57.96 -12.52
C LYS A 749 -64.77 -56.80 -12.61
N MET A 750 -64.65 -56.21 -13.79
CA MET A 750 -63.70 -55.13 -14.04
C MET A 750 -64.38 -53.77 -13.84
N SER A 751 -63.73 -52.83 -13.14
CA SER A 751 -64.24 -51.47 -12.93
C SER A 751 -63.10 -50.45 -12.92
N THR A 752 -63.33 -49.29 -13.53
CA THR A 752 -62.48 -48.09 -13.34
C THR A 752 -62.79 -47.49 -11.97
N ASP A 753 -61.77 -47.26 -11.13
CA ASP A 753 -61.99 -46.62 -9.83
C ASP A 753 -62.02 -45.09 -10.02
N THR A 754 -63.21 -44.49 -9.93
CA THR A 754 -63.39 -43.03 -9.96
C THR A 754 -63.27 -42.39 -8.56
N THR A 755 -62.96 -43.20 -7.54
CA THR A 755 -62.94 -42.83 -6.13
C THR A 755 -61.58 -43.15 -5.50
N SER A 756 -60.49 -42.70 -6.11
CA SER A 756 -59.15 -42.87 -5.52
C SER A 756 -58.98 -41.96 -4.29
N PRO A 757 -58.61 -42.48 -3.09
CA PRO A 757 -58.52 -41.69 -1.86
C PRO A 757 -57.16 -41.01 -1.60
N ALA A 758 -56.15 -41.21 -2.45
CA ALA A 758 -54.85 -40.57 -2.28
C ALA A 758 -54.63 -39.58 -3.42
N VAL A 759 -54.68 -38.28 -3.08
CA VAL A 759 -54.16 -37.22 -3.94
C VAL A 759 -52.66 -37.43 -4.01
N LEU A 760 -52.20 -38.18 -5.02
CA LEU A 760 -50.85 -37.98 -5.55
C LEU A 760 -50.71 -36.48 -5.84
N PRO A 761 -49.51 -35.88 -5.70
CA PRO A 761 -49.33 -34.52 -6.17
C PRO A 761 -49.90 -34.44 -7.58
N ALA A 762 -50.76 -33.43 -7.79
CA ALA A 762 -51.52 -33.29 -9.02
C ALA A 762 -50.59 -33.51 -10.23
N PRO A 763 -51.08 -34.19 -11.28
CA PRO A 763 -50.21 -34.65 -12.35
C PRO A 763 -49.44 -33.49 -12.99
N GLY A 764 -48.12 -33.51 -12.78
CA GLY A 764 -47.20 -32.51 -13.27
C GLY A 764 -47.10 -31.23 -12.44
N PHE A 765 -45.95 -30.56 -12.56
CA PHE A 765 -45.78 -29.12 -12.29
C PHE A 765 -46.59 -28.28 -13.30
N SER A 766 -47.89 -28.51 -13.40
CA SER A 766 -48.78 -27.67 -14.21
C SER A 766 -49.14 -26.39 -13.43
N ASN A 767 -49.33 -25.27 -14.14
CA ASN A 767 -49.69 -23.96 -13.57
C ASN A 767 -48.63 -23.23 -12.72
N ASN A 768 -47.33 -23.35 -13.02
CA ASN A 768 -46.29 -22.56 -12.35
C ASN A 768 -46.27 -22.77 -10.82
N GLN A 769 -46.31 -24.00 -10.31
CA GLN A 769 -46.46 -24.24 -8.87
C GLN A 769 -45.22 -24.78 -8.18
N LEU A 770 -44.60 -24.01 -7.29
CA LEU A 770 -44.18 -24.52 -5.98
C LEU A 770 -44.66 -23.51 -4.94
N LEU A 771 -45.63 -23.81 -4.07
CA LEU A 771 -46.28 -22.85 -3.16
C LEU A 771 -46.07 -23.22 -1.68
N GLY A 772 -44.83 -23.50 -1.33
CA GLY A 772 -44.39 -23.64 0.04
C GLY A 772 -43.00 -23.06 0.16
N SER A 773 -42.61 -22.68 1.37
CA SER A 773 -41.25 -22.22 1.64
C SER A 773 -40.23 -23.32 1.31
N ILE A 774 -39.10 -22.87 0.78
CA ILE A 774 -37.92 -23.66 0.53
C ILE A 774 -36.76 -23.02 1.28
N GLY A 775 -36.34 -23.70 2.34
CA GLY A 775 -35.44 -23.14 3.33
C GLY A 775 -36.09 -22.04 4.17
N LYS A 776 -36.01 -22.22 5.48
CA LYS A 776 -36.52 -21.24 6.45
C LYS A 776 -35.45 -20.92 7.49
N LEU A 777 -35.05 -19.66 7.55
CA LEU A 777 -34.22 -19.13 8.63
C LEU A 777 -35.12 -18.59 9.74
N THR A 778 -34.88 -19.00 10.97
CA THR A 778 -35.60 -18.49 12.15
C THR A 778 -34.59 -17.81 13.06
N LEU A 779 -34.79 -16.51 13.31
CA LEU A 779 -34.03 -15.76 14.31
C LEU A 779 -34.81 -15.77 15.62
N ASP A 780 -34.17 -16.22 16.68
CA ASP A 780 -34.72 -16.21 18.03
C ASP A 780 -34.13 -15.09 18.89
N ALA A 781 -34.63 -14.94 20.12
CA ALA A 781 -34.24 -13.86 21.01
C ALA A 781 -32.74 -13.87 21.39
N THR A 782 -32.04 -14.98 21.12
CA THR A 782 -30.61 -15.14 21.36
C THR A 782 -29.76 -14.96 20.11
N SER A 783 -30.39 -14.89 18.94
CA SER A 783 -29.74 -14.63 17.66
C SER A 783 -29.20 -13.19 17.59
N THR A 784 -28.29 -12.93 16.65
CA THR A 784 -27.74 -11.59 16.45
C THR A 784 -28.87 -10.60 16.13
N LYS A 785 -28.78 -9.40 16.72
CA LYS A 785 -29.77 -8.36 16.48
C LYS A 785 -29.69 -7.79 15.07
N GLU A 786 -28.50 -7.79 14.48
CA GLU A 786 -28.30 -7.40 13.08
C GLU A 786 -27.82 -8.63 12.31
N LEU A 787 -28.44 -8.89 11.16
CA LEU A 787 -28.06 -9.94 10.23
C LEU A 787 -27.99 -9.34 8.83
N ASP A 788 -26.90 -9.66 8.13
CA ASP A 788 -26.75 -9.40 6.71
C ASP A 788 -27.05 -10.69 5.95
N MET A 789 -28.00 -10.66 5.00
CA MET A 789 -28.36 -11.85 4.23
C MET A 789 -27.21 -12.38 3.38
N ALA A 790 -26.32 -11.50 2.92
CA ALA A 790 -25.14 -11.87 2.14
C ALA A 790 -24.22 -12.84 2.90
N SER A 791 -24.15 -12.75 4.24
CA SER A 791 -23.28 -13.61 5.05
C SER A 791 -23.66 -15.10 5.04
N LEU A 792 -24.81 -15.45 4.45
CA LEU A 792 -25.25 -16.85 4.31
C LEU A 792 -24.59 -17.57 3.13
N TYR A 793 -24.08 -16.82 2.15
CA TYR A 793 -23.51 -17.37 0.92
C TYR A 793 -22.18 -16.72 0.50
N ASP A 794 -21.89 -15.49 0.91
CA ASP A 794 -20.56 -14.89 0.80
C ASP A 794 -19.63 -15.52 1.82
N GLY A 795 -18.52 -16.12 1.40
CA GLY A 795 -17.51 -16.59 2.35
C GLY A 795 -17.09 -18.04 2.28
N ILE A 796 -17.89 -18.91 1.69
CA ILE A 796 -17.79 -20.35 1.96
C ILE A 796 -17.12 -21.08 0.79
N PRO A 797 -15.89 -21.59 0.95
CA PRO A 797 -15.14 -22.26 -0.13
C PRO A 797 -15.75 -23.61 -0.56
N ASP A 798 -16.59 -24.19 0.30
CA ASP A 798 -17.29 -25.43 0.03
C ASP A 798 -18.68 -25.07 -0.49
N LEU A 799 -18.89 -25.26 -1.79
CA LEU A 799 -20.20 -25.30 -2.44
C LEU A 799 -21.10 -26.27 -1.63
N GLY A 800 -21.86 -25.77 -0.65
CA GLY A 800 -22.15 -26.62 0.52
C GLY A 800 -23.52 -26.46 1.17
N ASP A 801 -23.82 -25.34 1.83
CA ASP A 801 -24.84 -25.44 2.89
C ASP A 801 -26.20 -24.80 2.57
N VAL A 802 -26.28 -23.77 1.72
CA VAL A 802 -27.56 -23.10 1.44
C VAL A 802 -27.72 -22.74 -0.04
N ALA A 803 -28.70 -23.34 -0.71
CA ALA A 803 -29.12 -22.95 -2.06
C ALA A 803 -30.32 -22.00 -2.06
N ALA A 804 -31.11 -22.03 -0.98
CA ALA A 804 -32.28 -21.19 -0.80
C ALA A 804 -32.60 -21.05 0.69
N ILE A 805 -32.78 -19.80 1.12
CA ILE A 805 -33.51 -19.42 2.34
C ILE A 805 -34.52 -18.39 1.88
N ASN A 806 -35.63 -18.88 1.35
CA ASN A 806 -36.64 -18.00 0.79
C ASN A 806 -37.69 -17.55 1.82
N GLN A 807 -37.60 -18.02 3.06
CA GLN A 807 -38.38 -17.54 4.20
C GLN A 807 -37.47 -17.17 5.37
N VAL A 808 -37.65 -15.97 5.91
CA VAL A 808 -37.00 -15.53 7.16
C VAL A 808 -38.08 -15.21 8.19
N ASP A 809 -37.93 -15.73 9.40
CA ASP A 809 -38.86 -15.53 10.52
C ASP A 809 -38.16 -14.82 11.67
N LEU A 810 -38.59 -13.59 11.92
CA LEU A 810 -38.04 -12.67 12.92
C LEU A 810 -38.87 -12.58 14.21
N ASN A 811 -40.02 -13.29 14.30
CA ASN A 811 -41.06 -13.10 15.33
C ASN A 811 -40.65 -13.41 16.79
N LYS A 812 -39.37 -13.57 17.08
CA LYS A 812 -38.83 -13.95 18.39
C LYS A 812 -37.75 -12.98 18.88
N GLY A 813 -37.85 -11.68 18.60
CA GLY A 813 -36.92 -10.67 19.12
C GLY A 813 -37.13 -9.32 18.45
N ASP A 814 -36.23 -8.37 18.71
CA ASP A 814 -36.16 -7.11 17.94
C ASP A 814 -34.95 -7.22 17.01
N HIS A 815 -35.16 -7.62 15.76
CA HIS A 815 -34.08 -7.85 14.78
C HIS A 815 -34.05 -6.79 13.68
N THR A 816 -32.86 -6.58 13.11
CA THR A 816 -32.63 -5.81 11.89
C THR A 816 -32.01 -6.71 10.84
N LEU A 817 -32.74 -6.91 9.74
CA LEU A 817 -32.28 -7.66 8.59
C LEU A 817 -31.81 -6.70 7.49
N LYS A 818 -30.57 -6.84 7.02
CA LYS A 818 -30.11 -6.19 5.78
C LYS A 818 -30.34 -7.15 4.62
N LEU A 819 -31.02 -6.67 3.60
CA LEU A 819 -31.43 -7.46 2.44
C LEU A 819 -31.35 -6.60 1.19
N THR A 820 -30.66 -7.12 0.18
CA THR A 820 -30.42 -6.52 -1.13
C THR A 820 -31.30 -7.19 -2.19
N MET A 821 -31.38 -6.61 -3.40
CA MET A 821 -31.94 -7.34 -4.56
C MET A 821 -31.12 -8.58 -4.91
N GLY A 822 -29.79 -8.53 -4.74
CA GLY A 822 -28.89 -9.66 -4.93
C GLY A 822 -29.29 -10.87 -4.06
N ASP A 823 -29.62 -10.64 -2.80
CA ASP A 823 -30.05 -11.71 -1.89
C ASP A 823 -31.32 -12.41 -2.38
N VAL A 824 -32.28 -11.66 -2.94
CA VAL A 824 -33.52 -12.25 -3.48
C VAL A 824 -33.25 -13.00 -4.78
N LEU A 825 -32.31 -12.52 -5.60
CA LEU A 825 -31.86 -13.19 -6.82
C LEU A 825 -31.21 -14.54 -6.49
N ASP A 826 -30.32 -14.55 -5.50
CA ASP A 826 -29.54 -15.72 -5.10
C ASP A 826 -30.36 -16.73 -4.30
N LEU A 827 -31.15 -16.29 -3.32
CA LEU A 827 -31.83 -17.17 -2.37
C LEU A 827 -33.32 -17.40 -2.68
N GLY A 828 -33.94 -16.57 -3.53
CA GLY A 828 -35.36 -16.68 -3.85
C GLY A 828 -35.70 -17.92 -4.68
N VAL A 829 -36.95 -18.38 -4.61
CA VAL A 829 -37.42 -19.54 -5.40
C VAL A 829 -38.70 -19.20 -6.15
N LYS A 830 -38.84 -19.62 -7.41
CA LYS A 830 -40.02 -19.26 -8.20
C LYS A 830 -41.30 -19.81 -7.60
N ASN A 831 -42.30 -18.94 -7.61
CA ASN A 831 -43.69 -19.24 -7.22
C ASN A 831 -43.89 -19.65 -5.75
N SER A 832 -42.87 -19.60 -4.88
CA SER A 832 -42.88 -20.17 -3.51
C SER A 832 -44.05 -19.72 -2.62
N PHE A 833 -44.56 -18.50 -2.80
CA PHE A 833 -45.59 -17.92 -1.95
C PHE A 833 -46.84 -17.46 -2.69
N SER A 834 -46.70 -17.03 -3.95
CA SER A 834 -47.83 -16.55 -4.75
C SER A 834 -47.70 -16.93 -6.23
N ASN A 835 -48.77 -17.49 -6.79
CA ASN A 835 -48.90 -17.76 -8.23
C ASN A 835 -49.84 -16.76 -8.92
N ALA A 836 -50.21 -15.66 -8.25
CA ALA A 836 -51.01 -14.61 -8.86
C ALA A 836 -50.25 -13.99 -10.04
N THR A 837 -50.97 -13.52 -11.07
CA THR A 837 -50.38 -13.03 -12.33
C THR A 837 -49.24 -12.01 -12.13
N ALA A 838 -49.28 -11.20 -11.08
CA ALA A 838 -48.25 -10.20 -10.77
C ALA A 838 -46.93 -10.79 -10.21
N HIS A 839 -46.94 -12.00 -9.68
CA HIS A 839 -45.79 -12.65 -9.00
C HIS A 839 -45.39 -13.97 -9.66
N GLN A 840 -46.24 -14.50 -10.53
CA GLN A 840 -46.04 -15.76 -11.22
C GLN A 840 -44.75 -15.74 -12.06
N GLY A 841 -43.94 -16.79 -11.91
CA GLY A 841 -42.67 -16.97 -12.62
C GLY A 841 -41.50 -16.17 -12.06
N ARG A 842 -41.70 -15.39 -10.99
CA ARG A 842 -40.66 -14.59 -10.33
C ARG A 842 -40.02 -15.35 -9.20
N LEU A 843 -38.74 -15.11 -8.93
CA LEU A 843 -38.05 -15.57 -7.72
C LEU A 843 -38.66 -14.86 -6.51
N GLN A 844 -39.06 -15.63 -5.51
CA GLN A 844 -39.84 -15.12 -4.38
C GLN A 844 -39.11 -15.34 -3.06
N MET A 845 -39.17 -14.34 -2.19
CA MET A 845 -38.69 -14.39 -0.82
C MET A 845 -39.70 -13.77 0.14
N ARG A 846 -39.84 -14.30 1.35
CA ARG A 846 -40.80 -13.88 2.37
C ARG A 846 -40.12 -13.59 3.70
N ILE A 847 -40.49 -12.48 4.33
CA ILE A 847 -40.03 -12.06 5.65
C ILE A 847 -41.23 -11.95 6.59
N ASP A 848 -41.25 -12.81 7.62
CA ASP A 848 -42.18 -12.80 8.73
C ASP A 848 -41.58 -12.04 9.91
N GLY A 849 -42.38 -11.23 10.61
CA GLY A 849 -41.91 -10.46 11.76
C GLY A 849 -42.98 -9.54 12.35
N ASP A 850 -42.64 -8.86 13.43
CA ASP A 850 -43.54 -7.96 14.15
C ASP A 850 -43.09 -6.49 14.12
N ALA A 851 -43.70 -5.63 14.95
CA ALA A 851 -43.45 -4.18 14.94
C ALA A 851 -42.09 -3.77 15.55
N GLY A 852 -41.44 -4.67 16.30
CA GLY A 852 -40.08 -4.48 16.82
C GLY A 852 -39.00 -4.75 15.78
N ASP A 853 -39.33 -5.48 14.71
CA ASP A 853 -38.40 -5.84 13.66
C ASP A 853 -38.24 -4.76 12.58
N LYS A 854 -37.07 -4.78 11.95
CA LYS A 854 -36.69 -3.86 10.88
C LYS A 854 -36.06 -4.62 9.71
N VAL A 855 -36.46 -4.26 8.49
CA VAL A 855 -35.77 -4.64 7.26
C VAL A 855 -35.15 -3.38 6.66
N VAL A 856 -33.83 -3.40 6.51
CA VAL A 856 -33.07 -2.47 5.70
C VAL A 856 -33.03 -3.06 4.30
N LEU A 857 -33.84 -2.47 3.41
CA LEU A 857 -34.03 -2.94 2.05
C LEU A 857 -33.19 -2.07 1.10
N ASP A 858 -32.24 -2.70 0.45
CA ASP A 858 -31.31 -2.09 -0.49
C ASP A 858 -31.71 -2.46 -1.94
N ASP A 859 -31.52 -1.53 -2.88
CA ASP A 859 -31.81 -1.69 -4.31
C ASP A 859 -30.66 -2.35 -5.09
N LEU A 860 -29.55 -2.63 -4.42
CA LEU A 860 -28.33 -3.09 -5.06
C LEU A 860 -28.36 -4.57 -5.52
N VAL A 861 -27.76 -4.81 -6.69
CA VAL A 861 -27.17 -6.09 -7.11
C VAL A 861 -25.69 -5.83 -7.39
N GLY A 862 -24.80 -6.29 -6.50
CA GLY A 862 -23.42 -5.83 -6.45
C GLY A 862 -23.38 -4.33 -6.15
N THR A 863 -22.89 -3.51 -7.09
CA THR A 863 -22.89 -2.04 -7.03
C THR A 863 -23.93 -1.37 -7.93
N ILE A 864 -24.76 -2.13 -8.64
CA ILE A 864 -25.79 -1.58 -9.53
C ILE A 864 -27.08 -1.35 -8.74
N ASP A 865 -27.58 -0.11 -8.78
CA ASP A 865 -28.88 0.29 -8.27
C ASP A 865 -30.00 -0.16 -9.24
N HIS A 866 -30.91 -0.99 -8.71
CA HIS A 866 -32.12 -1.43 -9.37
C HIS A 866 -33.34 -1.07 -8.50
N ASP A 867 -34.04 0.02 -8.81
CA ASP A 867 -35.22 0.45 -8.05
C ASP A 867 -36.27 -0.66 -7.78
N TRP A 868 -36.60 -0.89 -6.50
CA TRP A 868 -37.75 -1.73 -6.12
C TRP A 868 -39.08 -1.06 -6.52
N ASN A 869 -39.94 -1.81 -7.22
CA ASN A 869 -41.32 -1.38 -7.47
C ASN A 869 -42.23 -1.85 -6.34
N ALA A 870 -42.69 -0.91 -5.52
CA ALA A 870 -43.71 -1.18 -4.50
C ALA A 870 -45.04 -1.57 -5.17
N ASN A 871 -45.41 -2.83 -5.03
CA ASN A 871 -46.68 -3.34 -5.55
C ASN A 871 -47.78 -3.07 -4.51
N ASN A 872 -48.73 -2.20 -4.86
CA ASN A 872 -49.84 -1.82 -3.99
C ASN A 872 -50.88 -2.94 -3.75
N SER A 873 -50.66 -4.13 -4.32
CA SER A 873 -51.51 -5.30 -4.09
C SER A 873 -51.14 -5.94 -2.75
N ARG A 874 -52.06 -5.92 -1.79
CA ARG A 874 -51.90 -6.67 -0.54
C ARG A 874 -52.01 -8.16 -0.84
N VAL A 875 -51.02 -8.92 -0.40
CA VAL A 875 -51.01 -10.38 -0.50
C VAL A 875 -51.22 -10.94 0.89
N THR A 876 -52.23 -11.80 1.04
CA THR A 876 -52.50 -12.51 2.30
C THR A 876 -51.86 -13.90 2.23
N LEU A 877 -50.92 -14.18 3.13
CA LEU A 877 -50.27 -15.49 3.27
C LEU A 877 -50.47 -15.97 4.71
N ASP A 878 -50.95 -17.20 4.90
CA ASP A 878 -51.24 -17.79 6.22
C ASP A 878 -52.10 -16.92 7.15
N GLY A 879 -53.02 -16.14 6.58
CA GLY A 879 -53.90 -15.22 7.30
C GLY A 879 -53.26 -13.88 7.70
N GLN A 880 -52.01 -13.65 7.35
CA GLN A 880 -51.27 -12.41 7.60
C GLN A 880 -51.12 -11.58 6.32
N GLU A 881 -51.06 -10.26 6.46
CA GLU A 881 -50.95 -9.32 5.35
C GLU A 881 -49.48 -8.93 5.08
N TYR A 882 -49.10 -8.90 3.80
CA TYR A 882 -47.74 -8.56 3.34
C TYR A 882 -47.75 -7.34 2.42
N ARG A 883 -46.72 -6.50 2.55
CA ARG A 883 -46.30 -5.55 1.52
C ARG A 883 -45.42 -6.29 0.53
N VAL A 884 -45.61 -6.03 -0.76
CA VAL A 884 -44.85 -6.72 -1.81
C VAL A 884 -44.01 -5.74 -2.61
N PHE A 885 -42.73 -6.04 -2.75
CA PHE A 885 -41.76 -5.31 -3.56
C PHE A 885 -41.39 -6.18 -4.75
N THR A 886 -41.25 -5.57 -5.94
CA THR A 886 -41.04 -6.33 -7.17
C THR A 886 -40.02 -5.67 -8.09
N HIS A 887 -39.35 -6.48 -8.91
CA HIS A 887 -38.51 -5.97 -10.00
C HIS A 887 -38.76 -6.78 -11.28
N GLU A 888 -39.17 -6.12 -12.36
CA GLU A 888 -39.52 -6.77 -13.63
C GLU A 888 -38.27 -7.30 -14.36
N GLY A 889 -37.19 -6.52 -14.37
CA GLY A 889 -35.98 -6.84 -15.14
C GLY A 889 -35.27 -8.09 -14.64
N LEU A 890 -35.23 -8.27 -13.32
CA LEU A 890 -34.63 -9.42 -12.63
C LEU A 890 -35.67 -10.50 -12.28
N GLY A 891 -36.97 -10.22 -12.47
CA GLY A 891 -38.04 -11.16 -12.15
C GLY A 891 -38.15 -11.49 -10.67
N LEU A 892 -38.14 -10.49 -9.78
CA LEU A 892 -38.14 -10.67 -8.32
C LEU A 892 -39.48 -10.29 -7.67
N SER A 893 -39.80 -10.94 -6.54
CA SER A 893 -40.89 -10.57 -5.62
C SER A 893 -40.52 -10.82 -4.16
N LEU A 894 -40.48 -9.76 -3.35
CA LEU A 894 -40.20 -9.81 -1.92
C LEU A 894 -41.48 -9.51 -1.13
N PHE A 895 -41.88 -10.41 -0.24
CA PHE A 895 -43.06 -10.30 0.60
C PHE A 895 -42.62 -9.97 2.04
N VAL A 896 -42.87 -8.76 2.52
CA VAL A 896 -42.52 -8.34 3.89
C VAL A 896 -43.79 -8.13 4.70
N GLN A 897 -43.92 -8.82 5.83
CA GLN A 897 -45.11 -8.73 6.69
C GLN A 897 -45.38 -7.26 7.07
N GLN A 898 -46.67 -6.88 7.08
CA GLN A 898 -47.06 -5.47 7.22
C GLN A 898 -46.61 -4.85 8.55
N SER A 899 -46.46 -5.65 9.60
CA SER A 899 -46.02 -5.21 10.94
C SER A 899 -44.57 -4.75 10.97
N VAL A 900 -43.69 -5.30 10.14
CA VAL A 900 -42.23 -5.04 10.15
C VAL A 900 -41.94 -3.58 9.76
N GLN A 901 -40.92 -2.96 10.33
CA GLN A 901 -40.46 -1.64 9.89
C GLN A 901 -39.59 -1.79 8.64
N ILE A 902 -39.78 -0.93 7.63
CA ILE A 902 -38.95 -0.97 6.40
C ILE A 902 -38.24 0.35 6.25
N ASN A 903 -36.92 0.28 6.10
CA ASN A 903 -36.08 1.38 5.64
C ASN A 903 -35.60 1.03 4.25
N LEU A 904 -36.08 1.74 3.24
CA LEU A 904 -35.43 1.77 1.92
C LEU A 904 -34.21 2.68 2.03
N VAL A 905 -33.04 2.16 1.67
CA VAL A 905 -31.77 2.88 1.70
C VAL A 905 -31.40 3.31 0.30
#